data_AF-A0A1I7ZIX6-F1
#
_entry.id   AF-A0A1I7ZIX6-F1
#
_cell.length_a   1.000
_cell.length_b   1.000
_cell.length_c   1.000
_cell.angle_alpha   90.00
_cell.angle_beta   90.00
_cell.angle_gamma   90.00
#
_symmetry.space_group_name_H-M   'P 1'
#
loop_
_entity.id
_entity.type
_entity.pdbx_description
1 polymer ?
#
loop_
_entity_poly.entity_id
_entity_poly.type
_entity_poly.pdbx_seq_one_letter_code
_entity_poly.pdbx_strand_id
1 'polypeptide(L)'
;MASPKEADAGEKVVLIGNESDILHCGYNHALSHGGKRYPSADHYAHAMILTQLGLGDVHILELLATTSRDVPSKARKLLNENMPQGHDMNSLADYLVKSRISYTMQGLKLRAEQDKEFEKTLMETGEALLIVCDASDADSGVGMDMDAFVSFAHRHNANAEVISKWMKDEVNRPPEVGKNQLGFALMWLRYEIREKRRSEKLTTVPTKVEGVSKDQNEAPVYITVSDQVLSLTGVYRPLSNYFAYTFEMKGEKFRSVEHYAYQRLFDALRLDDKCIEKIRTCVDPKDVITVAQRVFNEQKIEPSHLESKKARMDKWRQSAMKHKISKNDVLQKLLLSSGHAILIDTYQSGDESDAVWSCGADEYELQNLLSKQYMTPSHFINWFCKRGKVPKNMEHFGGNKAGMLLMELRAKFAASNPQGANVSFIAPVHGYPIIKNATTAHLICFSPEGIFHPLYPGEITTPGEATKLPSPMHYVAKKAIDFLKISAEDAEYIFEGEKSTDVWHRLHEVMETSLIKLQTLHAWFMEERQNVIKSALKLMFDQHPQLLRTLLDTEDALLVCCSRYTTADAELTIGMRERDLRAWMTAVNVDTKQLLDLCARPLAYRPPYLGGNRLGIILMELRREFVLKGVFPQLLPELPVSTEAILGTESASESFTPDGEFAVTGPSHYLTLWANPYLLYAKAEENPELWGLATAQKPPPKLISIDEQKVGEVLESFDKMGAQWDRKMVRALTVEEVRAVYLRSIMNAKVKQGESSQQESQMLELTKKNHDLLALKRSYEEARERHCALPNQTMPSQATPSQTRHERRTSPHNSRSRGTVMRGGPGTYVVSASGPFHASGPSVMKANPRATDMPPRRSPPRRRATPPTPLAKVQQPPARAPTPPKQKPVVPKKVVNEDELSEGEIISDDE
;
A
#
# COMPACT_ATOMS: atom_id res chain seq x y z
N MET A 1 11.23 -34.65 -22.31
CA MET A 1 10.33 -34.07 -21.29
C MET A 1 9.68 -32.86 -21.94
N ALA A 2 8.35 -32.83 -22.04
CA ALA A 2 7.60 -31.69 -22.58
C ALA A 2 6.89 -30.98 -21.42
N SER A 3 6.60 -29.68 -21.58
CA SER A 3 5.80 -28.94 -20.62
C SER A 3 4.36 -29.48 -20.57
N PRO A 4 3.72 -29.56 -19.38
CA PRO A 4 2.28 -29.74 -19.34
C PRO A 4 1.63 -28.51 -19.98
N LYS A 5 0.69 -28.76 -20.90
CA LYS A 5 -0.24 -27.72 -21.36
C LYS A 5 -1.30 -27.49 -20.29
N GLU A 6 -1.94 -26.33 -20.35
CA GLU A 6 -3.21 -26.08 -19.66
C GLU A 6 -4.24 -27.14 -20.08
N ALA A 7 -5.00 -27.64 -19.12
CA ALA A 7 -6.03 -28.67 -19.29
C ALA A 7 -7.18 -28.40 -18.29
N ASP A 8 -8.40 -28.77 -18.66
CA ASP A 8 -9.62 -28.28 -18.03
C ASP A 8 -9.73 -28.52 -16.52
N ALA A 9 -9.99 -27.43 -15.78
CA ALA A 9 -10.13 -27.43 -14.33
C ALA A 9 -11.42 -28.10 -13.81
N GLY A 10 -12.24 -28.67 -14.69
CA GLY A 10 -13.54 -29.29 -14.37
C GLY A 10 -13.58 -30.83 -14.38
N GLU A 11 -12.57 -31.52 -14.91
CA GLU A 11 -12.68 -32.96 -15.22
C GLU A 11 -12.26 -33.93 -14.10
N LYS A 12 -11.69 -33.43 -12.99
CA LYS A 12 -11.06 -34.30 -11.99
C LYS A 12 -12.05 -34.81 -10.94
N VAL A 13 -12.10 -36.13 -10.76
CA VAL A 13 -12.72 -36.79 -9.60
C VAL A 13 -11.63 -37.17 -8.59
N VAL A 14 -11.92 -37.07 -7.30
CA VAL A 14 -11.09 -37.60 -6.20
C VAL A 14 -11.95 -38.58 -5.40
N LEU A 15 -11.46 -39.81 -5.28
CA LEU A 15 -12.05 -40.83 -4.42
C LEU A 15 -11.46 -40.70 -3.01
N ILE A 16 -12.34 -40.77 -2.02
CA ILE A 16 -12.05 -40.73 -0.59
C ILE A 16 -12.42 -42.11 -0.02
N GLY A 17 -11.59 -42.66 0.85
CA GLY A 17 -11.84 -43.97 1.47
C GLY A 17 -12.89 -43.97 2.58
N ASN A 18 -12.87 -45.06 3.34
CA ASN A 18 -13.67 -45.28 4.55
C ASN A 18 -13.08 -44.53 5.76
N GLU A 19 -13.40 -44.96 6.99
CA GLU A 19 -12.92 -44.35 8.24
C GLU A 19 -11.40 -44.31 8.46
N SER A 20 -10.60 -44.92 7.59
CA SER A 20 -9.14 -44.79 7.58
C SER A 20 -8.61 -43.62 6.74
N ASP A 21 -9.42 -43.06 5.84
CA ASP A 21 -9.03 -41.89 5.03
C ASP A 21 -9.11 -40.62 5.88
N ILE A 22 -8.07 -39.77 5.81
CA ILE A 22 -8.01 -38.51 6.56
C ILE A 22 -9.22 -37.61 6.31
N LEU A 23 -9.81 -37.61 5.12
CA LEU A 23 -10.98 -36.78 4.80
C LEU A 23 -12.30 -37.34 5.33
N HIS A 24 -12.36 -38.59 5.79
CA HIS A 24 -13.59 -39.20 6.28
C HIS A 24 -14.06 -38.59 7.62
N CYS A 25 -15.39 -38.47 7.84
CA CYS A 25 -15.93 -38.00 9.12
C CYS A 25 -15.65 -38.97 10.28
N GLY A 26 -15.50 -40.26 9.96
CA GLY A 26 -15.12 -41.31 10.90
C GLY A 26 -13.65 -41.30 11.31
N TYR A 27 -12.77 -40.59 10.60
CA TYR A 27 -11.33 -40.61 10.89
C TYR A 27 -11.03 -40.18 12.34
N ASN A 28 -10.14 -40.92 13.00
CA ASN A 28 -9.86 -40.80 14.43
C ASN A 28 -8.98 -39.58 14.76
N HIS A 29 -9.54 -38.38 14.60
CA HIS A 29 -8.97 -37.13 15.11
C HIS A 29 -9.89 -36.55 16.19
N ALA A 30 -9.40 -36.52 17.43
CA ALA A 30 -10.24 -36.22 18.59
C ALA A 30 -10.49 -34.71 18.77
N LEU A 31 -11.72 -34.29 18.47
CA LEU A 31 -12.21 -32.90 18.52
C LEU A 31 -12.54 -32.46 19.95
N SER A 32 -12.35 -31.17 20.25
CA SER A 32 -12.76 -30.54 21.50
C SER A 32 -13.90 -29.54 21.26
N HIS A 33 -15.01 -29.67 21.97
CA HIS A 33 -16.14 -28.73 21.91
C HIS A 33 -16.96 -28.72 23.21
N GLY A 34 -17.35 -27.54 23.70
CA GLY A 34 -18.19 -27.39 24.89
C GLY A 34 -17.59 -28.01 26.18
N GLY A 35 -16.26 -28.10 26.28
CA GLY A 35 -15.56 -28.78 27.37
C GLY A 35 -15.55 -30.32 27.29
N LYS A 36 -16.23 -30.92 26.30
CA LYS A 36 -16.20 -32.36 26.00
C LYS A 36 -15.24 -32.66 24.84
N ARG A 37 -14.77 -33.92 24.77
CA ARG A 37 -13.86 -34.41 23.72
C ARG A 37 -14.53 -35.58 22.97
N TYR A 38 -14.48 -35.55 21.64
CA TYR A 38 -15.17 -36.48 20.74
C TYR A 38 -14.14 -37.17 19.83
N PRO A 39 -14.07 -38.50 19.71
CA PRO A 39 -12.97 -39.16 18.96
C PRO A 39 -12.92 -38.87 17.45
N SER A 40 -14.04 -38.47 16.83
CA SER A 40 -14.10 -38.05 15.43
C SER A 40 -15.26 -37.07 15.18
N ALA A 41 -15.38 -36.57 13.94
CA ALA A 41 -16.51 -35.74 13.52
C ALA A 41 -17.84 -36.51 13.51
N ASP A 42 -17.84 -37.81 13.17
CA ASP A 42 -19.04 -38.66 13.21
C ASP A 42 -19.48 -38.95 14.66
N HIS A 43 -18.54 -39.15 15.59
CA HIS A 43 -18.83 -39.22 17.03
C HIS A 43 -19.49 -37.93 17.55
N TYR A 44 -18.97 -36.76 17.16
CA TYR A 44 -19.59 -35.48 17.50
C TYR A 44 -21.01 -35.40 16.92
N ALA A 45 -21.19 -35.75 15.64
CA ALA A 45 -22.47 -35.67 14.97
C ALA A 45 -23.56 -36.50 15.64
N HIS A 46 -23.29 -37.79 15.89
CA HIS A 46 -24.24 -38.67 16.56
C HIS A 46 -24.43 -38.34 18.04
N ALA A 47 -23.40 -37.89 18.76
CA ALA A 47 -23.56 -37.41 20.13
C ALA A 47 -24.48 -36.18 20.23
N MET A 48 -24.40 -35.23 19.29
CA MET A 48 -25.31 -34.08 19.25
C MET A 48 -26.75 -34.50 18.97
N ILE A 49 -26.99 -35.45 18.05
CA ILE A 49 -28.32 -35.99 17.77
C ILE A 49 -28.93 -36.62 19.03
N LEU A 50 -28.20 -37.52 19.70
CA LEU A 50 -28.71 -38.19 20.90
C LEU A 50 -28.96 -37.20 22.06
N THR A 51 -28.09 -36.20 22.22
CA THR A 51 -28.25 -35.14 23.25
C THR A 51 -29.50 -34.30 22.99
N GLN A 52 -29.77 -33.93 21.73
CA GLN A 52 -30.95 -33.14 21.35
C GLN A 52 -32.26 -33.94 21.43
N LEU A 53 -32.19 -35.27 21.28
CA LEU A 53 -33.30 -36.20 21.56
C LEU A 53 -33.45 -36.53 23.06
N GLY A 54 -32.67 -35.90 23.94
CA GLY A 54 -32.82 -35.99 25.40
C GLY A 54 -32.13 -37.17 26.07
N LEU A 55 -31.27 -37.92 25.37
CA LEU A 55 -30.52 -39.02 25.98
C LEU A 55 -29.43 -38.47 26.92
N GLY A 56 -29.43 -38.95 28.16
CA GLY A 56 -28.46 -38.53 29.19
C GLY A 56 -27.01 -38.96 28.92
N ASP A 57 -26.08 -38.29 29.59
CA ASP A 57 -24.63 -38.37 29.36
C ASP A 57 -24.02 -39.79 29.43
N VAL A 58 -24.66 -40.74 30.12
CA VAL A 58 -24.22 -42.15 30.16
C VAL A 58 -24.23 -42.78 28.76
N HIS A 59 -25.29 -42.56 27.98
CA HIS A 59 -25.41 -43.07 26.61
C HIS A 59 -24.45 -42.34 25.66
N ILE A 60 -24.18 -41.07 25.91
CA ILE A 60 -23.20 -40.29 25.16
C ILE A 60 -21.79 -40.87 25.41
N LEU A 61 -21.40 -41.11 26.65
CA LEU A 61 -20.13 -41.74 26.99
C LEU A 61 -19.97 -43.14 26.39
N GLU A 62 -21.05 -43.93 26.35
CA GLU A 62 -21.05 -45.25 25.70
C GLU A 62 -20.86 -45.16 24.17
N LEU A 63 -21.45 -44.15 23.52
CA LEU A 63 -21.19 -43.84 22.11
C LEU A 63 -19.74 -43.41 21.88
N LEU A 64 -19.18 -42.54 22.74
CA LEU A 64 -17.81 -42.05 22.65
C LEU A 64 -16.73 -43.10 22.97
N ALA A 65 -17.13 -44.26 23.51
CA ALA A 65 -16.26 -45.42 23.72
C ALA A 65 -16.28 -46.43 22.55
N THR A 66 -17.03 -46.14 21.47
CA THR A 66 -17.22 -47.04 20.33
C THR A 66 -16.16 -46.79 19.24
N THR A 67 -15.90 -47.80 18.40
CA THR A 67 -15.08 -47.66 17.18
C THR A 67 -15.81 -46.82 16.12
N SER A 68 -15.12 -45.87 15.47
CA SER A 68 -15.75 -44.94 14.51
C SER A 68 -16.66 -45.59 13.46
N ARG A 69 -16.25 -46.75 12.93
CA ARG A 69 -17.01 -47.55 11.96
C ARG A 69 -18.40 -47.97 12.46
N ASP A 70 -18.52 -48.20 13.77
CA ASP A 70 -19.71 -48.75 14.41
C ASP A 70 -20.59 -47.66 15.05
N VAL A 71 -20.14 -46.38 15.06
CA VAL A 71 -20.85 -45.24 15.65
C VAL A 71 -22.27 -45.08 15.11
N PRO A 72 -22.56 -45.12 13.79
CA PRO A 72 -23.93 -44.98 13.29
C PRO A 72 -24.85 -46.11 13.76
N SER A 73 -24.32 -47.34 13.80
CA SER A 73 -25.04 -48.54 14.28
C SER A 73 -25.30 -48.47 15.79
N LYS A 74 -24.30 -48.03 16.57
CA LYS A 74 -24.41 -47.84 18.01
C LYS A 74 -25.38 -46.72 18.37
N ALA A 75 -25.36 -45.59 17.66
CA ALA A 75 -26.30 -44.50 17.86
C ALA A 75 -27.74 -44.93 17.57
N ARG A 76 -27.98 -45.66 16.47
CA ARG A 76 -29.30 -46.26 16.18
C ARG A 76 -29.72 -47.25 17.26
N LYS A 77 -28.80 -48.06 17.81
CA LYS A 77 -29.11 -48.97 18.92
C LYS A 77 -29.52 -48.19 20.18
N LEU A 78 -28.70 -47.23 20.62
CA LEU A 78 -28.94 -46.43 21.83
C LEU A 78 -30.26 -45.65 21.76
N LEU A 79 -30.61 -45.12 20.57
CA LEU A 79 -31.89 -44.43 20.35
C LEU A 79 -33.08 -45.39 20.39
N ASN A 80 -32.97 -46.59 19.79
CA ASN A 80 -34.02 -47.61 19.86
C ASN A 80 -34.28 -48.09 21.30
N GLU A 81 -33.22 -48.23 22.11
CA GLU A 81 -33.30 -48.64 23.52
C GLU A 81 -33.82 -47.51 24.44
N ASN A 82 -33.78 -46.25 23.99
CA ASN A 82 -34.16 -45.05 24.76
C ASN A 82 -35.06 -44.09 23.96
N MET A 83 -36.05 -44.62 23.23
CA MET A 83 -36.89 -43.84 22.32
C MET A 83 -37.71 -42.77 23.07
N PRO A 84 -37.71 -41.49 22.63
CA PRO A 84 -38.54 -40.44 23.24
C PRO A 84 -40.04 -40.76 23.20
N GLN A 85 -40.77 -40.35 24.24
CA GLN A 85 -42.22 -40.63 24.33
C GLN A 85 -42.98 -40.00 23.14
N GLY A 86 -43.86 -40.78 22.53
CA GLY A 86 -44.63 -40.37 21.34
C GLY A 86 -43.90 -40.50 20.01
N HIS A 87 -42.63 -40.94 20.01
CA HIS A 87 -41.82 -41.12 18.80
C HIS A 87 -41.49 -42.58 18.51
N ASP A 88 -41.14 -42.83 17.26
CA ASP A 88 -40.59 -44.06 16.72
C ASP A 88 -39.54 -43.74 15.63
N MET A 89 -38.85 -44.76 15.11
CA MET A 89 -37.84 -44.55 14.06
C MET A 89 -38.40 -43.97 12.75
N ASN A 90 -39.70 -44.15 12.46
CA ASN A 90 -40.31 -43.62 11.23
C ASN A 90 -40.60 -42.11 11.36
N SER A 91 -41.23 -41.71 12.47
CA SER A 91 -41.51 -40.31 12.81
C SER A 91 -40.25 -39.46 13.00
N LEU A 92 -39.13 -40.07 13.41
CA LEU A 92 -37.84 -39.39 13.51
C LEU A 92 -36.97 -39.49 12.24
N ALA A 93 -37.30 -40.31 11.25
CA ALA A 93 -36.43 -40.56 10.08
C ALA A 93 -35.98 -39.27 9.39
N ASP A 94 -36.92 -38.36 9.14
CA ASP A 94 -36.72 -37.08 8.47
C ASP A 94 -35.83 -36.13 9.31
N TYR A 95 -36.00 -36.13 10.63
CA TYR A 95 -35.17 -35.40 11.58
C TYR A 95 -33.75 -35.96 11.66
N LEU A 96 -33.60 -37.29 11.70
CA LEU A 96 -32.30 -37.96 11.81
C LEU A 96 -31.44 -37.71 10.58
N VAL A 97 -32.00 -37.78 9.37
CA VAL A 97 -31.27 -37.47 8.13
C VAL A 97 -30.80 -36.01 8.10
N LYS A 98 -31.70 -35.05 8.36
CA LYS A 98 -31.38 -33.61 8.35
C LYS A 98 -30.36 -33.24 9.43
N SER A 99 -30.51 -33.81 10.63
CA SER A 99 -29.61 -33.57 11.76
C SER A 99 -28.24 -34.21 11.54
N ARG A 100 -28.15 -35.39 10.93
CA ARG A 100 -26.86 -36.02 10.58
C ARG A 100 -26.04 -35.12 9.66
N ILE A 101 -26.62 -34.62 8.58
CA ILE A 101 -25.94 -33.70 7.67
C ILE A 101 -25.47 -32.44 8.41
N SER A 102 -26.35 -31.84 9.22
CA SER A 102 -26.07 -30.60 9.96
C SER A 102 -24.94 -30.76 11.00
N TYR A 103 -25.00 -31.78 11.85
CA TYR A 103 -23.99 -31.99 12.88
C TYR A 103 -22.69 -32.60 12.34
N THR A 104 -22.72 -33.38 11.26
CA THR A 104 -21.49 -33.78 10.54
C THR A 104 -20.80 -32.56 9.93
N MET A 105 -21.54 -31.64 9.30
CA MET A 105 -20.98 -30.37 8.82
C MET A 105 -20.33 -29.56 9.96
N GLN A 106 -20.98 -29.44 11.12
CA GLN A 106 -20.40 -28.78 12.30
C GLN A 106 -19.15 -29.50 12.83
N GLY A 107 -19.15 -30.83 12.91
CA GLY A 107 -18.00 -31.63 13.33
C GLY A 107 -16.81 -31.48 12.38
N LEU A 108 -17.05 -31.43 11.07
CA LEU A 108 -16.02 -31.19 10.06
C LEU A 108 -15.48 -29.76 10.10
N LYS A 109 -16.31 -28.75 10.42
CA LYS A 109 -15.84 -27.36 10.67
C LYS A 109 -14.92 -27.28 11.88
N LEU A 110 -15.35 -27.84 13.02
CA LEU A 110 -14.52 -27.95 14.23
C LEU A 110 -13.21 -28.71 13.94
N ARG A 111 -13.26 -29.71 13.05
CA ARG A 111 -12.07 -30.42 12.58
C ARG A 111 -11.16 -29.55 11.72
N ALA A 112 -11.65 -28.79 10.73
CA ALA A 112 -10.80 -27.89 9.94
C ALA A 112 -10.11 -26.80 10.79
N GLU A 113 -10.74 -26.40 11.90
CA GLU A 113 -10.12 -25.47 12.85
C GLU A 113 -8.99 -26.12 13.67
N GLN A 114 -9.15 -27.39 14.08
CA GLN A 114 -8.26 -28.11 15.01
C GLN A 114 -7.22 -29.03 14.34
N ASP A 115 -7.52 -29.57 13.16
CA ASP A 115 -6.74 -30.55 12.39
C ASP A 115 -6.21 -29.89 11.11
N LYS A 116 -4.94 -29.43 11.16
CA LYS A 116 -4.29 -28.77 10.03
C LYS A 116 -3.83 -29.70 8.92
N GLU A 117 -3.78 -31.01 9.16
CA GLU A 117 -3.50 -31.99 8.12
C GLU A 117 -4.77 -32.29 7.31
N PHE A 118 -5.92 -32.41 7.97
CA PHE A 118 -7.23 -32.45 7.31
C PHE A 118 -7.53 -31.16 6.51
N GLU A 119 -7.33 -29.98 7.11
CA GLU A 119 -7.56 -28.70 6.41
C GLU A 119 -6.68 -28.59 5.15
N LYS A 120 -5.41 -28.99 5.25
CA LYS A 120 -4.48 -29.01 4.13
C LYS A 120 -4.94 -29.98 3.03
N THR A 121 -5.14 -31.26 3.36
CA THR A 121 -5.51 -32.30 2.39
C THR A 121 -6.84 -31.96 1.69
N LEU A 122 -7.81 -31.40 2.41
CA LEU A 122 -9.07 -30.97 1.82
C LEU A 122 -8.87 -29.86 0.77
N MET A 123 -8.00 -28.90 1.04
CA MET A 123 -7.68 -27.81 0.10
C MET A 123 -6.85 -28.28 -1.11
N GLU A 124 -5.97 -29.28 -0.93
CA GLU A 124 -5.18 -29.89 -2.02
C GLU A 124 -6.05 -30.63 -3.06
N THR A 125 -7.31 -30.94 -2.76
CA THR A 125 -8.25 -31.50 -3.75
C THR A 125 -8.69 -30.49 -4.84
N GLY A 126 -8.38 -29.20 -4.70
CA GLY A 126 -8.64 -28.18 -5.73
C GLY A 126 -10.13 -27.97 -6.00
N GLU A 127 -10.57 -28.07 -7.25
CA GLU A 127 -11.99 -28.06 -7.63
C GLU A 127 -12.59 -29.45 -7.85
N ALA A 128 -11.84 -30.53 -7.58
CA ALA A 128 -12.25 -31.89 -7.91
C ALA A 128 -13.58 -32.30 -7.26
N LEU A 129 -14.36 -33.12 -7.96
CA LEU A 129 -15.56 -33.77 -7.44
C LEU A 129 -15.14 -34.81 -6.39
N LEU A 130 -15.61 -34.66 -5.16
CA LEU A 130 -15.27 -35.56 -4.06
C LEU A 130 -16.31 -36.69 -3.93
N ILE A 131 -15.86 -37.93 -4.04
CA ILE A 131 -16.70 -39.13 -3.93
C ILE A 131 -16.18 -39.98 -2.76
N VAL A 132 -17.04 -40.27 -1.78
CA VAL A 132 -16.70 -41.10 -0.62
C VAL A 132 -17.08 -42.56 -0.87
N CYS A 133 -16.05 -43.39 -1.04
CA CYS A 133 -16.12 -44.82 -1.28
C CYS A 133 -16.14 -45.63 0.03
N ASP A 134 -17.20 -45.41 0.82
CA ASP A 134 -17.54 -46.27 1.96
C ASP A 134 -18.61 -47.30 1.54
N ALA A 135 -18.27 -48.59 1.65
CA ALA A 135 -19.17 -49.72 1.37
C ALA A 135 -20.19 -49.99 2.49
N SER A 136 -20.02 -49.37 3.67
CA SER A 136 -20.89 -49.54 4.84
C SER A 136 -21.95 -48.44 5.00
N ASP A 137 -21.82 -47.32 4.29
CA ASP A 137 -22.73 -46.18 4.41
C ASP A 137 -23.09 -45.56 3.03
N ALA A 138 -24.25 -45.95 2.50
CA ALA A 138 -24.80 -45.41 1.25
C ALA A 138 -25.57 -44.08 1.40
N ASP A 139 -25.70 -43.52 2.63
CA ASP A 139 -26.19 -42.15 2.83
C ASP A 139 -25.01 -41.16 2.82
N SER A 140 -23.94 -41.46 3.56
CA SER A 140 -22.73 -40.61 3.61
C SER A 140 -21.85 -40.75 2.38
N GLY A 141 -21.67 -41.97 1.88
CA GLY A 141 -20.86 -42.31 0.72
C GLY A 141 -21.69 -42.84 -0.45
N VAL A 142 -21.03 -43.53 -1.38
CA VAL A 142 -21.67 -44.18 -2.55
C VAL A 142 -22.09 -45.63 -2.30
N GLY A 143 -21.87 -46.19 -1.10
CA GLY A 143 -22.23 -47.58 -0.79
C GLY A 143 -21.32 -48.63 -1.48
N MET A 144 -20.14 -48.23 -1.93
CA MET A 144 -19.14 -49.07 -2.59
C MET A 144 -17.74 -48.69 -2.12
N ASP A 145 -16.81 -49.65 -2.12
CA ASP A 145 -15.37 -49.35 -2.01
C ASP A 145 -14.82 -48.73 -3.32
N MET A 146 -13.55 -48.32 -3.31
CA MET A 146 -12.92 -47.63 -4.45
C MET A 146 -12.86 -48.51 -5.71
N ASP A 147 -12.48 -49.78 -5.58
CA ASP A 147 -12.29 -50.68 -6.73
C ASP A 147 -13.64 -51.05 -7.36
N ALA A 148 -14.67 -51.28 -6.52
CA ALA A 148 -16.04 -51.47 -6.94
C ALA A 148 -16.61 -50.22 -7.64
N PHE A 149 -16.38 -49.02 -7.10
CA PHE A 149 -16.86 -47.77 -7.70
C PHE A 149 -16.15 -47.43 -9.02
N VAL A 150 -14.83 -47.63 -9.13
CA VAL A 150 -14.08 -47.48 -10.40
C VAL A 150 -14.58 -48.49 -11.43
N SER A 151 -14.78 -49.74 -11.03
CA SER A 151 -15.32 -50.80 -11.91
C SER A 151 -16.78 -50.53 -12.31
N PHE A 152 -17.55 -49.83 -11.49
CA PHE A 152 -18.89 -49.35 -11.83
C PHE A 152 -18.82 -48.19 -12.84
N ALA A 153 -18.07 -47.12 -12.53
CA ALA A 153 -17.93 -45.96 -13.40
C ALA A 153 -17.41 -46.33 -14.81
N HIS A 154 -16.45 -47.26 -14.90
CA HIS A 154 -15.95 -47.77 -16.18
C HIS A 154 -17.02 -48.58 -16.95
N ARG A 155 -17.84 -49.41 -16.28
CA ARG A 155 -18.93 -50.15 -16.94
C ARG A 155 -20.01 -49.23 -17.51
N HIS A 156 -20.25 -48.08 -16.87
CA HIS A 156 -21.22 -47.08 -17.30
C HIS A 156 -20.61 -45.94 -18.15
N ASN A 157 -19.31 -46.01 -18.48
CA ASN A 157 -18.55 -44.98 -19.19
C ASN A 157 -18.72 -43.56 -18.60
N ALA A 158 -18.76 -43.48 -17.26
CA ALA A 158 -19.14 -42.27 -16.53
C ALA A 158 -17.92 -41.37 -16.24
N ASN A 159 -17.89 -40.19 -16.86
CA ASN A 159 -16.93 -39.14 -16.56
C ASN A 159 -17.37 -38.29 -15.34
N ALA A 160 -16.56 -37.31 -14.94
CA ALA A 160 -16.86 -36.41 -13.83
C ALA A 160 -18.21 -35.67 -13.99
N GLU A 161 -18.61 -35.34 -15.21
CA GLU A 161 -19.87 -34.65 -15.50
C GLU A 161 -21.08 -35.57 -15.29
N VAL A 162 -21.03 -36.82 -15.78
CA VAL A 162 -22.06 -37.84 -15.56
C VAL A 162 -22.20 -38.16 -14.08
N ILE A 163 -21.09 -38.37 -13.38
CA ILE A 163 -21.11 -38.61 -11.93
C ILE A 163 -21.66 -37.37 -11.20
N SER A 164 -21.27 -36.15 -11.58
CA SER A 164 -21.85 -34.94 -10.98
C SER A 164 -23.36 -34.80 -11.24
N LYS A 165 -23.91 -35.33 -12.33
CA LYS A 165 -25.36 -35.34 -12.59
C LYS A 165 -26.06 -36.33 -11.65
N TRP A 166 -25.56 -37.56 -11.52
CA TRP A 166 -26.08 -38.56 -10.56
C TRP A 166 -26.07 -38.07 -9.11
N MET A 167 -25.06 -37.28 -8.71
CA MET A 167 -24.98 -36.73 -7.36
C MET A 167 -25.98 -35.58 -7.13
N LYS A 168 -26.48 -34.91 -8.18
CA LYS A 168 -27.42 -33.78 -8.11
C LYS A 168 -28.89 -34.18 -8.34
N ASP A 169 -29.13 -35.31 -8.99
CA ASP A 169 -30.46 -35.79 -9.41
C ASP A 169 -30.73 -37.18 -8.83
N GLU A 170 -31.57 -37.26 -7.79
CA GLU A 170 -31.92 -38.52 -7.14
C GLU A 170 -32.81 -39.44 -8.01
N VAL A 171 -33.46 -38.92 -9.04
CA VAL A 171 -34.35 -39.70 -9.94
C VAL A 171 -33.54 -40.41 -11.01
N ASN A 172 -32.48 -39.78 -11.51
CA ASN A 172 -31.60 -40.33 -12.54
C ASN A 172 -30.27 -40.90 -11.99
N ARG A 173 -30.11 -41.00 -10.67
CA ARG A 173 -29.00 -41.72 -10.03
C ARG A 173 -29.20 -43.24 -10.15
N PRO A 174 -28.18 -44.03 -10.56
CA PRO A 174 -28.27 -45.49 -10.57
C PRO A 174 -28.59 -46.04 -9.17
N PRO A 175 -29.45 -47.05 -9.02
CA PRO A 175 -29.91 -47.55 -7.72
C PRO A 175 -28.80 -48.18 -6.88
N GLU A 176 -27.68 -48.58 -7.49
CA GLU A 176 -26.49 -49.09 -6.82
C GLU A 176 -25.65 -47.98 -6.15
N VAL A 177 -25.88 -46.70 -6.49
CA VAL A 177 -25.04 -45.57 -6.08
C VAL A 177 -25.71 -44.76 -4.95
N GLY A 178 -25.03 -44.73 -3.80
CA GLY A 178 -25.41 -43.94 -2.63
C GLY A 178 -25.37 -42.42 -2.82
N LYS A 179 -25.82 -41.69 -1.80
CA LYS A 179 -26.08 -40.23 -1.86
C LYS A 179 -24.83 -39.36 -1.76
N ASN A 180 -23.70 -39.90 -1.31
CA ASN A 180 -22.43 -39.18 -1.17
C ASN A 180 -22.53 -37.86 -0.37
N GLN A 181 -23.37 -37.81 0.67
CA GLN A 181 -23.61 -36.60 1.46
C GLN A 181 -22.34 -36.06 2.13
N LEU A 182 -21.38 -36.93 2.49
CA LEU A 182 -20.09 -36.52 3.03
C LEU A 182 -19.20 -35.87 1.96
N GLY A 183 -19.19 -36.39 0.73
CA GLY A 183 -18.48 -35.75 -0.39
C GLY A 183 -18.99 -34.34 -0.65
N PHE A 184 -20.31 -34.13 -0.61
CA PHE A 184 -20.92 -32.80 -0.65
C PHE A 184 -20.54 -31.91 0.53
N ALA A 185 -20.58 -32.42 1.77
CA ALA A 185 -20.19 -31.67 2.96
C ALA A 185 -18.73 -31.22 2.90
N LEU A 186 -17.82 -32.08 2.41
CA LEU A 186 -16.41 -31.75 2.22
C LEU A 186 -16.21 -30.70 1.12
N MET A 187 -16.90 -30.81 -0.02
CA MET A 187 -16.84 -29.79 -1.09
C MET A 187 -17.37 -28.43 -0.62
N TRP A 188 -18.45 -28.42 0.17
CA TRP A 188 -18.98 -27.19 0.75
C TRP A 188 -18.04 -26.58 1.79
N LEU A 189 -17.44 -27.40 2.66
CA LEU A 189 -16.46 -26.95 3.64
C LEU A 189 -15.19 -26.39 2.97
N ARG A 190 -14.70 -27.05 1.91
CA ARG A 190 -13.60 -26.57 1.05
C ARG A 190 -13.91 -25.19 0.46
N TYR A 191 -15.13 -24.99 -0.03
CA TYR A 191 -15.61 -23.69 -0.49
C TYR A 191 -15.66 -22.66 0.64
N GLU A 192 -16.26 -22.98 1.79
CA GLU A 192 -16.40 -22.04 2.92
C GLU A 192 -15.05 -21.58 3.49
N ILE A 193 -14.07 -22.51 3.61
CA ILE A 193 -12.69 -22.18 4.00
C ILE A 193 -12.02 -21.28 2.95
N ARG A 194 -12.22 -21.57 1.66
CA ARG A 194 -11.65 -20.77 0.56
C ARG A 194 -12.23 -19.36 0.54
N GLU A 195 -13.54 -19.20 0.66
CA GLU A 195 -14.20 -17.89 0.69
C GLU A 195 -13.85 -17.10 1.94
N LYS A 196 -13.72 -17.74 3.12
CA LYS A 196 -13.22 -17.09 4.34
C LYS A 196 -11.82 -16.51 4.12
N ARG A 197 -10.87 -17.35 3.65
CA ARG A 197 -9.49 -16.94 3.32
C ARG A 197 -9.44 -15.86 2.23
N ARG A 198 -10.34 -15.87 1.24
CA ARG A 198 -10.43 -14.81 0.22
C ARG A 198 -10.98 -13.52 0.82
N SER A 199 -12.03 -13.58 1.65
CA SER A 199 -12.62 -12.40 2.31
C SER A 199 -11.61 -11.66 3.20
N GLU A 200 -10.79 -12.41 3.93
CA GLU A 200 -9.65 -11.89 4.72
C GLU A 200 -8.61 -11.17 3.83
N LYS A 201 -8.37 -11.65 2.60
CA LYS A 201 -7.50 -11.00 1.59
C LYS A 201 -8.19 -9.82 0.86
N LEU A 202 -9.51 -9.66 0.99
CA LEU A 202 -10.33 -8.64 0.32
C LEU A 202 -10.87 -7.56 1.27
N THR A 203 -10.29 -7.44 2.46
CA THR A 203 -10.63 -6.43 3.48
C THR A 203 -9.36 -5.91 4.16
N THR A 204 -9.46 -4.78 4.87
CA THR A 204 -8.35 -4.26 5.69
C THR A 204 -8.29 -4.99 7.04
N VAL A 205 -7.22 -5.74 7.30
CA VAL A 205 -6.98 -6.41 8.59
C VAL A 205 -6.40 -5.42 9.62
N PRO A 206 -7.04 -5.22 10.79
CA PRO A 206 -6.55 -4.29 11.82
C PRO A 206 -5.49 -4.92 12.73
N THR A 207 -4.33 -4.27 12.81
CA THR A 207 -3.32 -4.51 13.86
C THR A 207 -3.63 -3.66 15.10
N LYS A 208 -3.64 -4.27 16.30
CA LYS A 208 -3.74 -3.53 17.57
C LYS A 208 -2.36 -3.07 18.02
N VAL A 209 -2.23 -1.79 18.40
CA VAL A 209 -0.96 -1.18 18.86
C VAL A 209 -1.22 -0.20 20.00
N GLU A 210 -0.19 0.10 20.80
CA GLU A 210 -0.27 1.10 21.86
C GLU A 210 -0.31 2.54 21.31
N GLY A 211 -1.33 3.31 21.68
CA GLY A 211 -1.44 4.74 21.40
C GLY A 211 -0.47 5.61 22.21
N VAL A 212 -0.72 6.93 22.21
CA VAL A 212 0.05 7.93 22.97
C VAL A 212 -0.54 8.13 24.37
N SER A 213 -1.87 8.09 24.50
CA SER A 213 -2.57 8.26 25.77
C SER A 213 -2.43 7.05 26.70
N LYS A 214 -2.45 7.32 28.01
CA LYS A 214 -2.71 6.33 29.07
C LYS A 214 -4.16 6.44 29.56
N ASP A 215 -4.70 5.35 30.10
CA ASP A 215 -5.98 5.32 30.81
C ASP A 215 -5.83 5.74 32.29
N GLN A 216 -6.91 5.61 33.07
CA GLN A 216 -6.92 5.92 34.51
C GLN A 216 -6.04 4.99 35.36
N ASN A 217 -5.69 3.80 34.84
CA ASN A 217 -4.84 2.81 35.49
C ASN A 217 -3.38 2.89 35.04
N GLU A 218 -3.01 3.99 34.36
CA GLU A 218 -1.71 4.17 33.70
C GLU A 218 -1.36 3.18 32.56
N ALA A 219 -2.32 2.37 32.10
CA ALA A 219 -2.14 1.45 30.98
C ALA A 219 -2.25 2.19 29.63
N PRO A 220 -1.54 1.76 28.58
CA PRO A 220 -1.62 2.40 27.26
C PRO A 220 -3.01 2.20 26.62
N VAL A 221 -3.58 3.25 26.06
CA VAL A 221 -4.81 3.17 25.27
C VAL A 221 -4.49 2.51 23.93
N TYR A 222 -5.10 1.36 23.64
CA TYR A 222 -4.89 0.65 22.38
C TYR A 222 -5.67 1.28 21.22
N ILE A 223 -5.01 1.38 20.06
CA ILE A 223 -5.61 1.81 18.79
C ILE A 223 -5.51 0.70 17.74
N THR A 224 -6.28 0.82 16.65
CA THR A 224 -6.18 -0.05 15.48
C THR A 224 -5.58 0.68 14.28
N VAL A 225 -4.60 0.04 13.65
CA VAL A 225 -3.85 0.52 12.48
C VAL A 225 -3.74 -0.58 11.42
N SER A 226 -3.52 -0.21 10.15
CA SER A 226 -3.19 -1.12 9.05
C SER A 226 -2.09 -0.54 8.17
N ASP A 227 -1.67 -1.26 7.13
CA ASP A 227 -0.72 -0.74 6.13
C ASP A 227 -1.30 0.41 5.26
N GLN A 228 -2.56 0.80 5.41
CA GLN A 228 -3.05 2.03 4.77
C GLN A 228 -2.49 3.26 5.49
N VAL A 229 -2.00 4.24 4.73
CA VAL A 229 -1.66 5.59 5.21
C VAL A 229 -2.61 6.59 4.55
N LEU A 230 -3.10 7.59 5.29
CA LEU A 230 -3.90 8.70 4.75
C LEU A 230 -3.40 10.03 5.31
N SER A 231 -3.17 11.01 4.45
CA SER A 231 -2.84 12.37 4.85
C SER A 231 -4.08 13.17 5.25
N LEU A 232 -3.93 14.15 6.13
CA LEU A 232 -4.98 15.12 6.45
C LEU A 232 -5.07 16.21 5.37
N THR A 233 -5.26 15.77 4.11
CA THR A 233 -5.46 16.59 2.91
C THR A 233 -6.72 16.14 2.16
N GLY A 234 -7.13 16.89 1.14
CA GLY A 234 -8.30 16.62 0.32
C GLY A 234 -9.58 16.49 1.15
N VAL A 235 -10.26 15.34 1.03
CA VAL A 235 -11.49 15.05 1.79
C VAL A 235 -11.25 14.94 3.31
N TYR A 236 -10.03 14.58 3.73
CA TYR A 236 -9.65 14.46 5.15
C TYR A 236 -9.00 15.73 5.73
N ARG A 237 -8.71 16.74 4.90
CA ARG A 237 -8.24 18.08 5.32
C ARG A 237 -9.01 18.66 6.52
N PRO A 238 -10.35 18.54 6.63
CA PRO A 238 -11.10 19.03 7.78
C PRO A 238 -10.70 18.48 9.14
N LEU A 239 -10.02 17.33 9.22
CA LEU A 239 -9.57 16.73 10.47
C LEU A 239 -8.30 17.39 11.03
N SER A 240 -7.50 18.11 10.24
CA SER A 240 -6.26 18.77 10.69
C SER A 240 -6.50 19.84 11.77
N ASN A 241 -5.48 20.11 12.60
CA ASN A 241 -5.43 21.28 13.48
C ASN A 241 -5.56 22.60 12.69
N TYR A 242 -4.97 22.63 11.49
CA TYR A 242 -4.76 23.81 10.65
C TYR A 242 -5.94 24.10 9.70
N PHE A 243 -7.00 23.27 9.72
CA PHE A 243 -8.20 23.56 8.94
C PHE A 243 -9.06 24.66 9.60
N ALA A 244 -9.42 25.67 8.81
CA ALA A 244 -10.28 26.77 9.23
C ALA A 244 -11.74 26.31 9.39
N TYR A 245 -12.12 26.01 10.64
CA TYR A 245 -13.47 25.61 11.01
C TYR A 245 -13.85 26.27 12.33
N THR A 246 -14.84 27.15 12.29
CA THR A 246 -15.31 27.87 13.47
C THR A 246 -16.10 26.95 14.38
N PHE A 247 -15.62 26.75 15.61
CA PHE A 247 -16.34 26.06 16.68
C PHE A 247 -16.44 26.94 17.92
N GLU A 248 -17.43 26.67 18.77
CA GLU A 248 -17.58 27.31 20.08
C GLU A 248 -17.00 26.40 21.17
N MET A 249 -16.32 26.97 22.16
CA MET A 249 -15.76 26.22 23.29
C MET A 249 -15.67 27.12 24.52
N LYS A 250 -16.31 26.72 25.63
CA LYS A 250 -16.43 27.55 26.86
C LYS A 250 -17.06 28.94 26.60
N GLY A 251 -18.05 29.02 25.69
CA GLY A 251 -18.76 30.26 25.35
C GLY A 251 -18.00 31.22 24.42
N GLU A 252 -16.78 30.88 24.00
CA GLU A 252 -15.98 31.66 23.04
C GLU A 252 -15.90 30.94 21.68
N LYS A 253 -15.86 31.68 20.57
CA LYS A 253 -15.79 31.12 19.20
C LYS A 253 -14.37 31.22 18.64
N PHE A 254 -13.84 30.10 18.15
CA PHE A 254 -12.47 29.95 17.66
C PHE A 254 -12.45 29.51 16.20
N ARG A 255 -11.58 30.09 15.37
CA ARG A 255 -11.48 29.79 13.93
C ARG A 255 -10.81 28.43 13.62
N SER A 256 -10.01 27.91 14.54
CA SER A 256 -9.38 26.57 14.45
C SER A 256 -8.84 26.10 15.80
N VAL A 257 -8.29 24.88 15.85
CA VAL A 257 -7.63 24.30 17.03
C VAL A 257 -6.41 25.14 17.45
N GLU A 258 -5.64 25.63 16.49
CA GLU A 258 -4.47 26.49 16.75
C GLU A 258 -4.87 27.87 17.31
N HIS A 259 -5.94 28.48 16.82
CA HIS A 259 -6.46 29.74 17.39
C HIS A 259 -6.83 29.58 18.87
N TYR A 260 -7.43 28.45 19.26
CA TYR A 260 -7.69 28.14 20.67
C TYR A 260 -6.38 27.94 21.46
N ALA A 261 -5.47 27.10 20.96
CA ALA A 261 -4.24 26.76 21.66
C ALA A 261 -3.34 27.99 21.90
N TYR A 262 -3.20 28.85 20.89
CA TYR A 262 -2.41 30.08 21.01
C TYR A 262 -3.10 31.16 21.85
N GLN A 263 -4.44 31.30 21.82
CA GLN A 263 -5.12 32.18 22.78
C GLN A 263 -4.86 31.70 24.23
N ARG A 264 -5.01 30.39 24.52
CA ARG A 264 -4.75 29.87 25.87
C ARG A 264 -3.28 30.00 26.31
N LEU A 265 -2.34 30.01 25.37
CA LEU A 265 -0.95 30.39 25.63
C LEU A 265 -0.83 31.87 26.01
N PHE A 266 -1.49 32.78 25.28
CA PHE A 266 -1.48 34.21 25.55
C PHE A 266 -2.13 34.53 26.92
N ASP A 267 -3.26 33.91 27.23
CA ASP A 267 -3.91 33.96 28.56
C ASP A 267 -2.94 33.51 29.66
N ALA A 268 -2.22 32.40 29.45
CA ALA A 268 -1.29 31.82 30.41
C ALA A 268 0.01 32.63 30.56
N LEU A 269 0.38 33.43 29.56
CA LEU A 269 1.46 34.42 29.57
C LEU A 269 1.02 35.78 30.15
N ARG A 270 -0.28 36.00 30.32
CA ARG A 270 -0.90 37.29 30.73
C ARG A 270 -0.59 38.44 29.77
N LEU A 271 -0.67 38.17 28.47
CA LEU A 271 -0.62 39.21 27.44
C LEU A 271 -1.93 40.01 27.43
N ASP A 272 -1.89 41.21 26.83
CA ASP A 272 -3.05 42.10 26.78
C ASP A 272 -4.08 41.69 25.70
N ASP A 273 -5.30 42.22 25.82
CA ASP A 273 -6.39 41.90 24.89
C ASP A 273 -6.04 42.25 23.43
N LYS A 274 -5.14 43.23 23.20
CA LYS A 274 -4.66 43.58 21.86
C LYS A 274 -3.75 42.50 21.26
N CYS A 275 -2.91 41.86 22.06
CA CYS A 275 -2.17 40.68 21.62
C CYS A 275 -3.12 39.51 21.32
N ILE A 276 -4.15 39.29 22.14
CA ILE A 276 -5.18 38.27 21.89
C ILE A 276 -5.96 38.59 20.60
N GLU A 277 -6.28 39.87 20.35
CA GLU A 277 -6.94 40.34 19.13
C GLU A 277 -6.10 40.06 17.88
N LYS A 278 -4.77 40.24 17.91
CA LYS A 278 -3.87 39.85 16.80
C LYS A 278 -4.01 38.37 16.41
N ILE A 279 -4.21 37.47 17.39
CA ILE A 279 -4.47 36.05 17.13
C ILE A 279 -5.90 35.82 16.63
N ARG A 280 -6.93 36.48 17.20
CA ARG A 280 -8.34 36.34 16.79
C ARG A 280 -8.65 36.91 15.40
N THR A 281 -7.85 37.88 14.94
CA THR A 281 -7.96 38.53 13.63
C THR A 281 -7.16 37.82 12.54
N CYS A 282 -6.22 36.94 12.90
CA CYS A 282 -5.56 36.02 11.98
C CYS A 282 -6.63 35.22 11.19
N VAL A 283 -6.38 34.96 9.91
CA VAL A 283 -7.37 34.35 9.02
C VAL A 283 -7.02 32.89 8.70
N ASP A 284 -5.79 32.64 8.24
CA ASP A 284 -5.27 31.28 8.08
C ASP A 284 -4.75 30.74 9.44
N PRO A 285 -5.21 29.57 9.91
CA PRO A 285 -4.61 28.85 11.04
C PRO A 285 -3.11 28.58 10.94
N LYS A 286 -2.54 28.47 9.74
CA LYS A 286 -1.10 28.26 9.50
C LYS A 286 -0.28 29.47 9.96
N ASP A 287 -0.79 30.68 9.74
CA ASP A 287 -0.12 31.93 10.11
C ASP A 287 -0.15 32.25 11.62
N VAL A 288 -1.00 31.58 12.40
CA VAL A 288 -1.14 31.81 13.85
C VAL A 288 0.20 31.68 14.57
N ILE A 289 1.05 30.73 14.16
CA ILE A 289 2.41 30.52 14.68
C ILE A 289 3.29 31.75 14.37
N THR A 290 3.28 32.20 13.12
CA THR A 290 4.04 33.37 12.63
C THR A 290 3.61 34.65 13.35
N VAL A 291 2.31 34.86 13.56
CA VAL A 291 1.77 36.00 14.32
C VAL A 291 2.17 35.93 15.79
N ALA A 292 2.08 34.74 16.41
CA ALA A 292 2.48 34.54 17.80
C ALA A 292 3.97 34.83 18.02
N GLN A 293 4.85 34.33 17.16
CA GLN A 293 6.29 34.63 17.22
C GLN A 293 6.59 36.13 17.06
N ARG A 294 5.86 36.86 16.20
CA ARG A 294 5.98 38.33 16.12
C ARG A 294 5.60 39.00 17.44
N VAL A 295 4.47 38.62 18.04
CA VAL A 295 4.02 39.15 19.34
C VAL A 295 5.01 38.85 20.47
N PHE A 296 5.57 37.64 20.54
CA PHE A 296 6.53 37.28 21.58
C PHE A 296 7.82 38.14 21.49
N ASN A 297 8.26 38.46 20.27
CA ASN A 297 9.40 39.35 20.02
C ASN A 297 9.07 40.82 20.34
N GLU A 298 7.89 41.32 19.96
CA GLU A 298 7.41 42.67 20.31
C GLU A 298 7.34 42.88 21.84
N GLN A 299 6.73 41.93 22.55
CA GLN A 299 6.53 41.94 24.00
C GLN A 299 7.78 41.51 24.79
N LYS A 300 8.88 41.13 24.11
CA LYS A 300 10.17 40.72 24.70
C LYS A 300 10.02 39.64 25.78
N ILE A 301 9.22 38.61 25.48
CA ILE A 301 8.93 37.54 26.45
C ILE A 301 10.19 36.71 26.70
N GLU A 302 10.56 36.56 27.97
CA GLU A 302 11.66 35.69 28.40
C GLU A 302 11.48 34.26 27.88
N PRO A 303 12.44 33.69 27.11
CA PRO A 303 12.30 32.36 26.53
C PRO A 303 12.05 31.26 27.57
N SER A 304 12.68 31.37 28.74
CA SER A 304 12.45 30.46 29.87
C SER A 304 11.01 30.50 30.39
N HIS A 305 10.36 31.67 30.35
CA HIS A 305 8.96 31.82 30.70
C HIS A 305 8.06 31.24 29.60
N LEU A 306 8.35 31.53 28.33
CA LEU A 306 7.60 31.02 27.18
C LEU A 306 7.56 29.48 27.17
N GLU A 307 8.70 28.82 27.29
CA GLU A 307 8.76 27.35 27.30
C GLU A 307 8.00 26.73 28.48
N SER A 308 8.02 27.38 29.66
CA SER A 308 7.22 26.95 30.82
C SER A 308 5.70 26.95 30.59
N LYS A 309 5.22 27.74 29.60
CA LYS A 309 3.82 27.79 29.19
C LYS A 309 3.54 26.94 27.95
N LYS A 310 4.45 26.92 26.96
CA LYS A 310 4.36 26.04 25.77
C LYS A 310 4.13 24.58 26.14
N ALA A 311 4.71 24.10 27.23
CA ALA A 311 4.47 22.76 27.78
C ALA A 311 2.99 22.41 28.04
N ARG A 312 2.07 23.38 28.05
CA ARG A 312 0.61 23.17 28.18
C ARG A 312 -0.15 23.16 26.85
N MET A 313 0.48 23.59 25.73
CA MET A 313 -0.15 23.65 24.41
C MET A 313 -0.66 22.29 23.93
N ASP A 314 0.07 21.21 24.22
CA ASP A 314 -0.36 19.84 23.95
C ASP A 314 -1.76 19.57 24.51
N LYS A 315 -2.02 19.92 25.78
CA LYS A 315 -3.32 19.71 26.41
C LYS A 315 -4.40 20.59 25.78
N TRP A 316 -4.09 21.83 25.41
CA TRP A 316 -5.05 22.73 24.76
C TRP A 316 -5.41 22.28 23.35
N ARG A 317 -4.42 21.89 22.52
CA ARG A 317 -4.65 21.30 21.19
C ARG A 317 -5.47 20.01 21.29
N GLN A 318 -5.12 19.11 22.22
CA GLN A 318 -5.91 17.90 22.48
C GLN A 318 -7.36 18.22 22.87
N SER A 319 -7.59 19.11 23.84
CA SER A 319 -8.93 19.47 24.28
C SER A 319 -9.77 20.12 23.16
N ALA A 320 -9.17 21.04 22.38
CA ALA A 320 -9.85 21.69 21.27
C ALA A 320 -10.14 20.73 20.11
N MET A 321 -9.21 19.84 19.74
CA MET A 321 -9.46 18.82 18.71
C MET A 321 -10.53 17.82 19.15
N LYS A 322 -10.47 17.31 20.40
CA LYS A 322 -11.51 16.46 20.97
C LYS A 322 -12.88 17.16 20.91
N HIS A 323 -12.96 18.46 21.23
CA HIS A 323 -14.20 19.23 21.14
C HIS A 323 -14.69 19.44 19.69
N LYS A 324 -13.80 19.85 18.78
CA LYS A 324 -14.06 20.05 17.34
C LYS A 324 -14.68 18.82 16.70
N ILE A 325 -14.16 17.63 16.99
CA ILE A 325 -14.69 16.36 16.44
C ILE A 325 -15.97 15.95 17.19
N SER A 326 -15.95 15.82 18.53
CA SER A 326 -17.11 15.33 19.31
C SER A 326 -18.35 16.23 19.30
N LYS A 327 -18.30 17.43 18.71
CA LYS A 327 -19.46 18.32 18.51
C LYS A 327 -19.85 18.49 17.03
N ASN A 328 -19.30 17.70 16.12
CA ASN A 328 -19.64 17.74 14.70
C ASN A 328 -19.73 16.32 14.11
N ASP A 329 -20.95 15.86 13.85
CA ASP A 329 -21.23 14.52 13.32
C ASP A 329 -20.58 14.26 11.95
N VAL A 330 -20.43 15.29 11.09
CA VAL A 330 -19.75 15.14 9.80
C VAL A 330 -18.27 14.82 10.02
N LEU A 331 -17.63 15.47 11.00
CA LEU A 331 -16.23 15.20 11.34
C LEU A 331 -16.04 13.87 12.09
N GLN A 332 -16.98 13.45 12.94
CA GLN A 332 -16.97 12.11 13.54
C GLN A 332 -17.09 11.01 12.48
N LYS A 333 -18.07 11.17 11.58
CA LYS A 333 -18.32 10.25 10.46
C LYS A 333 -17.11 10.19 9.50
N LEU A 334 -16.51 11.34 9.17
CA LEU A 334 -15.30 11.44 8.35
C LEU A 334 -14.09 10.77 9.03
N LEU A 335 -13.97 10.89 10.36
CA LEU A 335 -12.92 10.19 11.10
C LEU A 335 -13.13 8.67 11.07
N LEU A 336 -14.36 8.19 11.19
CA LEU A 336 -14.70 6.76 11.09
C LEU A 336 -14.45 6.19 9.68
N SER A 337 -14.70 6.94 8.61
CA SER A 337 -14.51 6.46 7.23
C SER A 337 -13.06 6.20 6.84
N SER A 338 -12.09 6.69 7.63
CA SER A 338 -10.68 6.31 7.51
C SER A 338 -10.37 4.86 7.97
N GLY A 339 -11.36 4.16 8.55
CA GLY A 339 -11.27 2.75 8.92
C GLY A 339 -10.14 2.45 9.90
N HIS A 340 -9.09 1.78 9.40
CA HIS A 340 -7.89 1.45 10.18
C HIS A 340 -6.63 2.16 9.67
N ALA A 341 -6.74 3.12 8.75
CA ALA A 341 -5.58 3.83 8.21
C ALA A 341 -4.74 4.55 9.28
N ILE A 342 -3.43 4.62 9.07
CA ILE A 342 -2.52 5.52 9.78
C ILE A 342 -2.79 6.94 9.28
N LEU A 343 -3.31 7.80 10.16
CA LEU A 343 -3.55 9.20 9.85
C LEU A 343 -2.25 10.01 10.03
N ILE A 344 -1.90 10.86 9.06
CA ILE A 344 -0.73 11.75 9.13
C ILE A 344 -1.12 13.20 8.85
N ASP A 345 -0.75 14.13 9.74
CA ASP A 345 -0.76 15.56 9.40
C ASP A 345 0.60 15.90 8.77
N THR A 346 0.61 16.34 7.52
CA THR A 346 1.82 16.61 6.73
C THR A 346 2.34 18.04 6.89
N TYR A 347 1.64 18.91 7.63
CA TYR A 347 2.02 20.31 7.75
C TYR A 347 3.34 20.50 8.53
N GLN A 348 4.37 20.99 7.85
CA GLN A 348 5.64 21.38 8.47
C GLN A 348 5.57 22.85 8.94
N SER A 349 5.47 23.05 10.26
CA SER A 349 5.67 24.34 10.89
C SER A 349 7.16 24.71 10.94
N GLY A 350 7.48 25.99 10.80
CA GLY A 350 8.85 26.51 10.91
C GLY A 350 9.40 26.59 12.35
N ASP A 351 8.77 25.92 13.32
CA ASP A 351 9.15 25.89 14.74
C ASP A 351 9.31 24.42 15.18
N GLU A 352 10.52 24.04 15.59
CA GLU A 352 10.86 22.67 16.01
C GLU A 352 9.99 22.15 17.17
N SER A 353 9.41 23.05 17.98
CA SER A 353 8.51 22.66 19.08
C SER A 353 7.12 22.22 18.61
N ASP A 354 6.69 22.63 17.41
CA ASP A 354 5.41 22.24 16.81
C ASP A 354 5.52 21.01 15.89
N ALA A 355 6.71 20.67 15.41
CA ALA A 355 6.99 19.44 14.63
C ALA A 355 6.72 18.12 15.39
N VAL A 356 6.26 18.19 16.65
CA VAL A 356 5.75 17.04 17.41
C VAL A 356 4.27 16.74 17.09
N TRP A 357 3.54 17.69 16.50
CA TRP A 357 2.13 17.51 16.13
C TRP A 357 1.92 16.92 14.74
N SER A 358 2.80 17.24 13.78
CA SER A 358 2.80 16.68 12.43
C SER A 358 3.79 15.52 12.26
N CYS A 359 3.69 14.84 11.12
CA CYS A 359 4.43 13.64 10.75
C CYS A 359 5.87 13.93 10.29
N GLY A 360 6.14 15.13 9.77
CA GLY A 360 7.43 15.50 9.16
C GLY A 360 7.69 14.87 7.78
N ALA A 361 7.17 13.66 7.53
CA ALA A 361 7.13 12.98 6.23
C ALA A 361 5.77 13.12 5.53
N ASP A 362 5.75 12.91 4.21
CA ASP A 362 4.54 12.90 3.37
C ASP A 362 3.95 11.48 3.21
N GLU A 363 2.82 11.37 2.49
CA GLU A 363 2.20 10.06 2.20
C GLU A 363 3.13 9.18 1.34
N TYR A 364 3.93 9.78 0.47
CA TYR A 364 4.71 9.08 -0.55
C TYR A 364 5.97 8.42 -0.01
N GLU A 365 6.66 9.05 0.94
CA GLU A 365 7.76 8.46 1.69
C GLU A 365 7.25 7.30 2.53
N LEU A 366 6.13 7.47 3.25
CA LEU A 366 5.54 6.41 4.06
C LEU A 366 5.09 5.18 3.22
N GLN A 367 4.43 5.41 2.07
CA GLN A 367 4.13 4.34 1.10
C GLN A 367 5.40 3.62 0.60
N ASN A 368 6.50 4.35 0.37
CA ASN A 368 7.79 3.81 -0.06
C ASN A 368 8.58 3.14 1.10
N LEU A 369 8.29 3.48 2.35
CA LEU A 369 8.80 2.73 3.50
C LEU A 369 8.03 1.42 3.67
N LEU A 370 6.70 1.41 3.52
CA LEU A 370 5.87 0.19 3.58
C LEU A 370 6.15 -0.80 2.45
N SER A 371 6.66 -0.33 1.31
CA SER A 371 7.11 -1.20 0.20
C SER A 371 8.34 -2.06 0.56
N LYS A 372 8.92 -1.88 1.75
CA LYS A 372 10.06 -2.66 2.27
C LYS A 372 9.56 -3.78 3.17
N GLN A 373 10.05 -5.01 2.92
CA GLN A 373 9.60 -6.23 3.60
C GLN A 373 9.62 -6.13 5.14
N TYR A 374 10.66 -5.51 5.71
CA TYR A 374 10.85 -5.40 7.17
C TYR A 374 10.04 -4.27 7.85
N MET A 375 9.40 -3.39 7.08
CA MET A 375 8.66 -2.24 7.62
C MET A 375 7.19 -2.61 7.87
N THR A 376 6.63 -2.18 8.99
CA THR A 376 5.23 -2.43 9.36
C THR A 376 4.59 -1.20 10.02
N PRO A 377 3.25 -1.08 10.06
CA PRO A 377 2.54 0.00 10.76
C PRO A 377 3.07 0.29 12.17
N SER A 378 3.34 -0.77 12.95
CA SER A 378 3.85 -0.67 14.32
C SER A 378 5.22 0.03 14.42
N HIS A 379 6.05 0.01 13.37
CA HIS A 379 7.31 0.76 13.35
C HIS A 379 7.06 2.26 13.32
N PHE A 380 6.15 2.75 12.47
CA PHE A 380 5.81 4.17 12.40
C PHE A 380 5.16 4.67 13.69
N ILE A 381 4.22 3.90 14.24
CA ILE A 381 3.54 4.24 15.50
C ILE A 381 4.57 4.35 16.64
N ASN A 382 5.54 3.44 16.70
CA ASN A 382 6.65 3.57 17.65
C ASN A 382 7.50 4.83 17.41
N TRP A 383 7.86 5.15 16.16
CA TRP A 383 8.63 6.36 15.85
C TRP A 383 7.88 7.65 16.20
N PHE A 384 6.59 7.75 15.87
CA PHE A 384 5.72 8.87 16.26
C PHE A 384 5.65 9.04 17.79
N CYS A 385 5.49 7.93 18.52
CA CYS A 385 5.55 7.90 19.98
C CYS A 385 6.96 8.11 20.57
N LYS A 386 8.00 8.30 19.73
CA LYS A 386 9.43 8.35 20.10
C LYS A 386 9.90 7.13 20.92
N ARG A 387 9.28 5.97 20.67
CA ARG A 387 9.65 4.66 21.21
C ARG A 387 10.72 4.02 20.33
N GLY A 388 11.85 3.66 20.93
CA GLY A 388 12.98 3.06 20.20
C GLY A 388 13.80 4.09 19.42
N LYS A 389 14.56 3.62 18.42
CA LYS A 389 15.54 4.42 17.69
C LYS A 389 15.11 4.64 16.24
N VAL A 390 14.84 5.88 15.87
CA VAL A 390 14.61 6.31 14.49
C VAL A 390 15.94 6.21 13.69
N PRO A 391 15.93 5.75 12.42
CA PRO A 391 17.11 5.75 11.55
C PRO A 391 17.64 7.17 11.29
N LYS A 392 18.97 7.32 11.15
CA LYS A 392 19.60 8.64 10.94
C LYS A 392 19.10 9.40 9.70
N ASN A 393 18.80 8.64 8.64
CA ASN A 393 18.25 9.16 7.39
C ASN A 393 16.72 9.39 7.45
N MET A 394 16.14 9.35 8.65
CA MET A 394 14.74 9.61 8.97
C MET A 394 14.63 10.53 10.19
N GLU A 395 15.69 11.29 10.54
CA GLU A 395 15.69 12.24 11.67
C GLU A 395 14.67 13.38 11.49
N HIS A 396 14.06 13.52 10.31
CA HIS A 396 12.92 14.40 10.03
C HIS A 396 11.55 13.81 10.38
N PHE A 397 11.43 12.52 10.74
CA PHE A 397 10.17 11.93 11.18
C PHE A 397 9.73 12.53 12.52
N GLY A 398 8.58 13.21 12.49
CA GLY A 398 7.98 13.95 13.60
C GLY A 398 7.16 13.09 14.56
N GLY A 399 6.45 13.76 15.47
CA GLY A 399 5.69 13.10 16.53
C GLY A 399 4.26 12.69 16.15
N ASN A 400 3.71 13.22 15.05
CA ASN A 400 2.37 12.96 14.52
C ASN A 400 1.24 12.93 15.58
N LYS A 401 1.32 13.77 16.63
CA LYS A 401 0.30 13.78 17.71
C LYS A 401 -1.11 14.07 17.20
N ALA A 402 -1.27 14.82 16.09
CA ALA A 402 -2.56 15.02 15.44
C ALA A 402 -3.15 13.68 14.97
N GLY A 403 -2.41 12.93 14.15
CA GLY A 403 -2.83 11.62 13.65
C GLY A 403 -3.08 10.60 14.76
N MET A 404 -2.18 10.52 15.75
CA MET A 404 -2.31 9.62 16.91
C MET A 404 -3.59 9.91 17.72
N LEU A 405 -3.85 11.19 18.04
CA LEU A 405 -5.06 11.61 18.76
C LEU A 405 -6.34 11.29 17.98
N LEU A 406 -6.33 11.49 16.66
CA LEU A 406 -7.47 11.14 15.80
C LEU A 406 -7.71 9.62 15.77
N MET A 407 -6.67 8.79 15.74
CA MET A 407 -6.82 7.34 15.80
C MET A 407 -7.34 6.84 17.17
N GLU A 408 -6.96 7.48 18.27
CA GLU A 408 -7.54 7.22 19.60
C GLU A 408 -9.03 7.62 19.67
N LEU A 409 -9.38 8.78 19.11
CA LEU A 409 -10.79 9.21 18.99
C LEU A 409 -11.60 8.25 18.11
N ARG A 410 -11.07 7.84 16.96
CA ARG A 410 -11.67 6.85 16.05
C ARG A 410 -12.00 5.55 16.76
N ALA A 411 -11.05 5.03 17.55
CA ALA A 411 -11.25 3.83 18.36
C ALA A 411 -12.37 4.01 19.41
N LYS A 412 -12.41 5.16 20.11
CA LYS A 412 -13.49 5.47 21.05
C LYS A 412 -14.86 5.54 20.36
N PHE A 413 -14.97 6.25 19.23
CA PHE A 413 -16.24 6.40 18.51
C PHE A 413 -16.76 5.07 17.97
N ALA A 414 -15.88 4.25 17.38
CA ALA A 414 -16.24 2.92 16.87
C ALA A 414 -16.72 1.97 17.99
N ALA A 415 -16.11 2.05 19.19
CA ALA A 415 -16.57 1.29 20.35
C ALA A 415 -17.93 1.77 20.87
N SER A 416 -18.20 3.09 20.85
CA SER A 416 -19.49 3.65 21.28
C SER A 416 -20.63 3.48 20.28
N ASN A 417 -20.33 3.24 18.99
CA ASN A 417 -21.35 3.05 17.96
C ASN A 417 -20.92 1.96 16.95
N PRO A 418 -21.08 0.66 17.29
CA PRO A 418 -20.66 -0.44 16.42
C PRO A 418 -21.38 -0.49 15.06
N GLN A 419 -22.65 -0.06 15.00
CA GLN A 419 -23.39 0.03 13.73
C GLN A 419 -22.94 1.24 12.89
N GLY A 420 -22.56 2.32 13.56
CA GLY A 420 -22.03 3.55 12.98
C GLY A 420 -20.63 3.42 12.36
N ALA A 421 -19.97 2.27 12.43
CA ALA A 421 -18.78 1.99 11.63
C ALA A 421 -19.06 2.02 10.12
N ASN A 422 -20.31 1.71 9.70
CA ASN A 422 -20.72 1.56 8.31
C ASN A 422 -20.96 2.89 7.55
N VAL A 423 -20.21 3.97 7.84
CA VAL A 423 -20.43 5.24 7.13
C VAL A 423 -19.77 5.22 5.75
N SER A 424 -20.57 5.13 4.69
CA SER A 424 -20.10 5.37 3.33
C SER A 424 -19.79 6.86 3.13
N PHE A 425 -18.53 7.16 2.81
CA PHE A 425 -18.09 8.47 2.29
C PHE A 425 -17.83 8.38 0.78
N ILE A 426 -18.79 7.82 0.05
CA ILE A 426 -18.76 7.69 -1.40
C ILE A 426 -20.18 7.99 -1.90
N ALA A 427 -20.33 8.95 -2.82
CA ALA A 427 -21.61 9.14 -3.50
C ALA A 427 -21.92 7.88 -4.33
N PRO A 428 -23.15 7.33 -4.24
CA PRO A 428 -23.50 6.10 -4.93
C PRO A 428 -23.25 6.17 -6.44
N VAL A 429 -22.96 5.04 -7.06
CA VAL A 429 -22.89 4.92 -8.52
C VAL A 429 -24.33 4.80 -9.04
N HIS A 430 -24.75 5.76 -9.87
CA HIS A 430 -26.11 5.78 -10.40
C HIS A 430 -26.30 4.62 -11.38
N GLY A 431 -27.30 3.77 -11.12
CA GLY A 431 -27.53 2.56 -11.92
C GLY A 431 -26.48 1.47 -11.71
N TYR A 432 -25.73 1.46 -10.60
CA TYR A 432 -24.70 0.46 -10.28
C TYR A 432 -25.06 -1.00 -10.63
N PRO A 433 -26.27 -1.53 -10.32
CA PRO A 433 -26.62 -2.91 -10.66
C PRO A 433 -26.66 -3.17 -12.17
N ILE A 434 -27.02 -2.16 -12.97
CA ILE A 434 -27.06 -2.25 -14.43
C ILE A 434 -25.63 -2.35 -14.98
N ILE A 435 -24.73 -1.49 -14.50
CA ILE A 435 -23.30 -1.48 -14.88
C ILE A 435 -22.68 -2.84 -14.52
N LYS A 436 -22.85 -3.29 -13.27
CA LYS A 436 -22.33 -4.57 -12.78
C LYS A 436 -22.87 -5.78 -13.55
N ASN A 437 -24.15 -5.77 -13.92
CA ASN A 437 -24.74 -6.88 -14.65
C ASN A 437 -24.22 -6.97 -16.09
N ALA A 438 -24.07 -5.84 -16.78
CA ALA A 438 -23.51 -5.76 -18.13
C ALA A 438 -22.01 -6.10 -18.18
N THR A 439 -21.23 -5.66 -17.19
CA THR A 439 -19.76 -5.84 -17.13
C THR A 439 -19.34 -7.29 -17.43
N THR A 440 -18.50 -7.48 -18.44
CA THR A 440 -17.93 -8.78 -18.83
C THR A 440 -16.67 -9.12 -18.01
N ALA A 441 -16.10 -10.31 -18.22
CA ALA A 441 -14.80 -10.68 -17.67
C ALA A 441 -13.61 -9.91 -18.30
N HIS A 442 -13.83 -9.10 -19.34
CA HIS A 442 -12.75 -8.38 -20.01
C HIS A 442 -12.35 -7.10 -19.23
N LEU A 443 -11.03 -6.88 -19.11
CA LEU A 443 -10.43 -5.83 -18.28
C LEU A 443 -9.51 -4.94 -19.12
N ILE A 444 -9.95 -3.71 -19.38
CA ILE A 444 -9.20 -2.69 -20.10
C ILE A 444 -8.67 -1.67 -19.09
N CYS A 445 -7.35 -1.57 -19.00
CA CYS A 445 -6.68 -0.59 -18.15
C CYS A 445 -6.28 0.63 -18.99
N PHE A 446 -6.27 1.80 -18.36
CA PHE A 446 -5.72 3.02 -18.93
C PHE A 446 -5.00 3.82 -17.83
N SER A 447 -4.05 4.65 -18.21
CA SER A 447 -3.27 5.48 -17.28
C SER A 447 -3.58 6.98 -17.44
N PRO A 448 -3.06 7.85 -16.56
CA PRO A 448 -3.33 9.29 -16.59
C PRO A 448 -2.97 10.05 -17.88
N GLU A 449 -2.24 9.44 -18.82
CA GLU A 449 -1.93 10.01 -20.14
C GLU A 449 -2.80 9.48 -21.28
N GLY A 450 -3.57 8.40 -21.07
CA GLY A 450 -4.42 7.79 -22.10
C GLY A 450 -5.69 8.60 -22.40
N ILE A 451 -6.28 8.39 -23.59
CA ILE A 451 -7.41 9.20 -24.11
C ILE A 451 -8.67 9.22 -23.22
N PHE A 452 -8.81 8.24 -22.32
CA PHE A 452 -9.93 8.10 -21.41
C PHE A 452 -9.77 8.92 -20.12
N HIS A 453 -8.59 9.49 -19.88
CA HIS A 453 -8.31 10.28 -18.69
C HIS A 453 -8.57 11.79 -18.95
N PRO A 454 -9.20 12.55 -18.02
CA PRO A 454 -9.49 13.97 -18.24
C PRO A 454 -8.26 14.87 -18.39
N LEU A 455 -7.05 14.38 -18.10
CA LEU A 455 -5.80 15.09 -18.40
C LEU A 455 -5.42 15.08 -19.89
N TYR A 456 -5.97 14.16 -20.70
CA TYR A 456 -5.65 14.04 -22.11
C TYR A 456 -5.95 15.36 -22.86
N PRO A 457 -5.05 15.87 -23.73
CA PRO A 457 -5.18 17.17 -24.40
C PRO A 457 -6.16 17.13 -25.60
N GLY A 458 -7.38 16.65 -25.36
CA GLY A 458 -8.51 16.80 -26.28
C GLY A 458 -9.15 18.17 -26.08
N GLU A 459 -8.92 19.10 -27.02
CA GLU A 459 -9.54 20.43 -26.99
C GLU A 459 -11.07 20.33 -26.88
N ILE A 460 -11.69 21.07 -25.96
CA ILE A 460 -13.15 21.14 -25.84
C ILE A 460 -13.66 22.58 -25.90
N THR A 461 -14.78 22.76 -26.57
CA THR A 461 -15.52 24.02 -26.63
C THR A 461 -16.78 23.90 -25.77
N THR A 462 -17.07 24.90 -24.96
CA THR A 462 -18.25 24.94 -24.09
C THR A 462 -19.46 25.50 -24.84
N PRO A 463 -20.68 24.91 -24.70
CA PRO A 463 -21.87 25.42 -25.37
C PRO A 463 -22.15 26.89 -25.00
N GLY A 464 -22.12 27.77 -26.00
CA GLY A 464 -22.33 29.22 -25.84
C GLY A 464 -21.05 30.04 -25.54
N GLU A 465 -19.89 29.40 -25.37
CA GLU A 465 -18.60 30.09 -25.22
C GLU A 465 -17.73 29.88 -26.48
N ALA A 466 -17.08 30.94 -26.97
CA ALA A 466 -16.20 30.85 -28.14
C ALA A 466 -14.79 30.35 -27.80
N THR A 467 -14.43 30.31 -26.52
CA THR A 467 -13.09 29.95 -26.03
C THR A 467 -12.92 28.44 -25.98
N LYS A 468 -11.97 27.90 -26.76
CA LYS A 468 -11.51 26.53 -26.60
C LYS A 468 -10.72 26.36 -25.29
N LEU A 469 -10.95 25.25 -24.61
CA LEU A 469 -10.18 24.80 -23.44
C LEU A 469 -9.26 23.64 -23.87
N PRO A 470 -7.95 23.62 -23.51
CA PRO A 470 -7.00 22.63 -24.05
C PRO A 470 -7.25 21.17 -23.67
N SER A 471 -8.04 20.90 -22.62
CA SER A 471 -8.39 19.54 -22.18
C SER A 471 -9.65 19.53 -21.31
N PRO A 472 -10.26 18.34 -21.07
CA PRO A 472 -11.34 18.20 -20.08
C PRO A 472 -10.96 18.76 -18.70
N MET A 473 -9.70 18.60 -18.27
CA MET A 473 -9.25 19.10 -16.97
C MET A 473 -9.33 20.63 -16.84
N HIS A 474 -9.13 21.39 -17.93
CA HIS A 474 -9.29 22.85 -17.89
C HIS A 474 -10.75 23.26 -17.63
N TYR A 475 -11.73 22.50 -18.13
CA TYR A 475 -13.14 22.69 -17.78
C TYR A 475 -13.42 22.30 -16.32
N VAL A 476 -12.82 21.20 -15.83
CA VAL A 476 -12.93 20.79 -14.43
C VAL A 476 -12.39 21.88 -13.50
N ALA A 477 -11.23 22.45 -13.80
CA ALA A 477 -10.64 23.55 -13.03
C ALA A 477 -11.50 24.82 -13.08
N LYS A 478 -12.02 25.22 -14.25
CA LYS A 478 -12.94 26.36 -14.38
C LYS A 478 -14.18 26.18 -13.49
N LYS A 479 -14.78 24.99 -13.48
CA LYS A 479 -15.94 24.67 -12.63
C LYS A 479 -15.59 24.53 -11.15
N ALA A 480 -14.39 24.06 -10.82
CA ALA A 480 -13.88 24.05 -9.46
C ALA A 480 -13.75 25.47 -8.89
N ILE A 481 -13.21 26.40 -9.68
CA ILE A 481 -13.09 27.83 -9.31
C ILE A 481 -14.48 28.44 -9.03
N ASP A 482 -15.44 28.25 -9.94
CA ASP A 482 -16.84 28.69 -9.77
C ASP A 482 -17.47 28.13 -8.47
N PHE A 483 -17.32 26.83 -8.22
CA PHE A 483 -18.00 26.10 -7.14
C PHE A 483 -17.37 26.33 -5.76
N LEU A 484 -16.03 26.24 -5.68
CA LEU A 484 -15.25 26.39 -4.45
C LEU A 484 -15.10 27.86 -4.04
N LYS A 485 -15.34 28.80 -4.97
CA LYS A 485 -15.20 30.26 -4.82
C LYS A 485 -13.75 30.67 -4.55
N ILE A 486 -12.87 30.14 -5.38
CA ILE A 486 -11.44 30.47 -5.44
C ILE A 486 -11.28 31.95 -5.87
N SER A 487 -10.21 32.63 -5.42
CA SER A 487 -9.99 34.05 -5.75
C SER A 487 -9.57 34.24 -7.21
N ALA A 488 -9.62 35.48 -7.72
CA ALA A 488 -9.15 35.78 -9.07
C ALA A 488 -7.64 35.57 -9.22
N GLU A 489 -6.85 35.91 -8.20
CA GLU A 489 -5.39 35.73 -8.17
C GLU A 489 -5.01 34.24 -8.17
N ASP A 490 -5.68 33.44 -7.34
CA ASP A 490 -5.53 31.98 -7.33
C ASP A 490 -5.98 31.34 -8.65
N ALA A 491 -7.05 31.86 -9.27
CA ALA A 491 -7.57 31.37 -10.56
C ALA A 491 -6.61 31.67 -11.73
N GLU A 492 -5.98 32.85 -11.74
CA GLU A 492 -4.90 33.18 -12.68
C GLU A 492 -3.70 32.24 -12.46
N TYR A 493 -3.29 32.02 -11.20
CA TYR A 493 -2.22 31.07 -10.86
C TYR A 493 -2.51 29.64 -11.36
N ILE A 494 -3.74 29.13 -11.21
CA ILE A 494 -4.13 27.80 -11.70
C ILE A 494 -3.95 27.69 -13.23
N PHE A 495 -4.23 28.76 -13.99
CA PHE A 495 -4.20 28.74 -15.46
C PHE A 495 -2.92 29.30 -16.11
N GLU A 496 -1.91 29.73 -15.35
CA GLU A 496 -0.56 30.04 -15.89
C GLU A 496 0.07 28.86 -16.65
N GLY A 497 -0.28 27.62 -16.31
CA GLY A 497 0.28 26.41 -16.90
C GLY A 497 -0.56 25.88 -18.08
N GLU A 498 0.04 25.75 -19.27
CA GLU A 498 -0.63 25.21 -20.47
C GLU A 498 -1.00 23.70 -20.37
N LYS A 499 -0.47 22.97 -19.37
CA LYS A 499 -0.66 21.51 -19.26
C LYS A 499 -1.75 21.15 -18.25
N SER A 500 -2.59 20.17 -18.61
CA SER A 500 -3.60 19.57 -17.71
C SER A 500 -3.03 19.10 -16.37
N THR A 501 -1.81 18.53 -16.37
CA THR A 501 -1.11 18.05 -15.17
C THR A 501 -0.84 19.18 -14.19
N ASP A 502 -0.37 20.31 -14.72
CA ASP A 502 0.08 21.46 -13.96
C ASP A 502 -1.15 22.20 -13.40
N VAL A 503 -2.23 22.30 -14.20
CA VAL A 503 -3.55 22.80 -13.78
C VAL A 503 -4.17 21.95 -12.66
N TRP A 504 -4.11 20.62 -12.72
CA TRP A 504 -4.64 19.75 -11.66
C TRP A 504 -3.84 19.87 -10.37
N HIS A 505 -2.50 19.91 -10.48
CA HIS A 505 -1.61 20.10 -9.34
C HIS A 505 -1.86 21.44 -8.62
N ARG A 506 -1.88 22.54 -9.37
CA ARG A 506 -2.12 23.89 -8.83
C ARG A 506 -3.53 24.06 -8.26
N LEU A 507 -4.54 23.44 -8.86
CA LEU A 507 -5.89 23.42 -8.28
C LEU A 507 -5.89 22.74 -6.90
N HIS A 508 -5.19 21.60 -6.76
CA HIS A 508 -5.07 20.92 -5.48
C HIS A 508 -4.23 21.69 -4.45
N GLU A 509 -3.14 22.35 -4.86
CA GLU A 509 -2.37 23.27 -4.01
C GLU A 509 -3.24 24.43 -3.50
N VAL A 510 -3.96 25.11 -4.38
CA VAL A 510 -4.91 26.18 -4.04
C VAL A 510 -6.03 25.67 -3.14
N MET A 511 -6.51 24.44 -3.31
CA MET A 511 -7.49 23.84 -2.41
C MET A 511 -6.92 23.56 -1.00
N GLU A 512 -5.61 23.36 -0.87
CA GLU A 512 -4.91 23.13 0.41
C GLU A 512 -4.42 24.42 1.11
N THR A 513 -4.33 25.54 0.39
CA THR A 513 -4.15 26.88 0.98
C THR A 513 -5.49 27.56 1.29
N SER A 514 -6.45 27.53 0.35
CA SER A 514 -7.71 28.27 0.41
C SER A 514 -8.58 27.97 1.65
N LEU A 515 -9.33 29.00 2.08
CA LEU A 515 -10.25 29.00 3.22
C LEU A 515 -11.65 28.44 2.85
N ILE A 516 -11.66 27.28 2.18
CA ILE A 516 -12.88 26.64 1.67
C ILE A 516 -13.73 26.11 2.84
N LYS A 517 -15.03 26.41 2.83
CA LYS A 517 -15.98 25.96 3.85
C LYS A 517 -16.12 24.43 3.83
N LEU A 518 -16.21 23.82 5.01
CA LEU A 518 -16.39 22.37 5.22
C LEU A 518 -17.44 21.74 4.28
N GLN A 519 -18.65 22.31 4.23
CA GLN A 519 -19.75 21.80 3.40
C GLN A 519 -19.42 21.81 1.90
N THR A 520 -18.78 22.88 1.42
CA THR A 520 -18.40 23.05 0.01
C THR A 520 -17.26 22.09 -0.37
N LEU A 521 -16.23 21.99 0.49
CA LEU A 521 -15.10 21.06 0.26
C LEU A 521 -15.58 19.59 0.25
N HIS A 522 -16.49 19.23 1.17
CA HIS A 522 -17.09 17.91 1.24
C HIS A 522 -17.93 17.59 0.00
N ALA A 523 -18.85 18.49 -0.39
CA ALA A 523 -19.67 18.30 -1.58
C ALA A 523 -18.85 18.16 -2.87
N TRP A 524 -17.73 18.89 -2.97
CA TRP A 524 -16.80 18.77 -4.10
C TRP A 524 -16.20 17.36 -4.21
N PHE A 525 -15.52 16.87 -3.17
CA PHE A 525 -14.86 15.57 -3.22
C PHE A 525 -15.82 14.38 -3.34
N MET A 526 -17.03 14.52 -2.80
CA MET A 526 -18.03 13.44 -2.74
C MET A 526 -18.80 13.24 -4.05
N GLU A 527 -19.23 14.33 -4.69
CA GLU A 527 -20.23 14.28 -5.77
C GLU A 527 -19.92 15.24 -6.93
N GLU A 528 -19.67 16.52 -6.66
CA GLU A 528 -19.62 17.53 -7.74
C GLU A 528 -18.39 17.33 -8.64
N ARG A 529 -17.23 16.94 -8.08
CA ARG A 529 -16.03 16.63 -8.86
C ARG A 529 -16.29 15.53 -9.89
N GLN A 530 -17.04 14.52 -9.51
CA GLN A 530 -17.42 13.38 -10.34
C GLN A 530 -18.40 13.82 -11.46
N ASN A 531 -19.40 14.63 -11.13
CA ASN A 531 -20.36 15.20 -12.08
C ASN A 531 -19.70 16.12 -13.11
N VAL A 532 -18.78 16.98 -12.66
CA VAL A 532 -18.01 17.91 -13.51
C VAL A 532 -17.05 17.15 -14.42
N ILE A 533 -16.31 16.15 -13.91
CA ILE A 533 -15.44 15.29 -14.74
C ILE A 533 -16.26 14.53 -15.79
N LYS A 534 -17.40 13.95 -15.42
CA LYS A 534 -18.31 13.27 -16.36
C LYS A 534 -18.78 14.23 -17.46
N SER A 535 -19.12 15.47 -17.10
CA SER A 535 -19.54 16.50 -18.06
C SER A 535 -18.40 16.93 -19.00
N ALA A 536 -17.17 17.05 -18.49
CA ALA A 536 -15.98 17.39 -19.28
C ALA A 536 -15.62 16.30 -20.30
N LEU A 537 -15.61 15.03 -19.86
CA LEU A 537 -15.38 13.88 -20.73
C LEU A 537 -16.50 13.72 -21.77
N LYS A 538 -17.76 13.96 -21.38
CA LYS A 538 -18.90 13.96 -22.30
C LYS A 538 -18.74 15.00 -23.42
N LEU A 539 -18.36 16.23 -23.09
CA LEU A 539 -18.06 17.27 -24.07
C LEU A 539 -16.93 16.87 -25.02
N MET A 540 -15.90 16.16 -24.53
CA MET A 540 -14.82 15.64 -25.37
C MET A 540 -15.32 14.56 -26.34
N PHE A 541 -16.09 13.58 -25.86
CA PHE A 541 -16.61 12.52 -26.74
C PHE A 541 -17.70 13.01 -27.72
N ASP A 542 -18.56 13.95 -27.31
CA ASP A 542 -19.51 14.62 -28.23
C ASP A 542 -18.79 15.46 -29.31
N GLN A 543 -17.52 15.89 -29.09
CA GLN A 543 -16.74 16.73 -30.03
C GLN A 543 -15.66 15.97 -30.83
N HIS A 544 -15.20 14.81 -30.37
CA HIS A 544 -14.13 14.02 -31.00
C HIS A 544 -14.61 12.61 -31.39
N PRO A 545 -15.20 12.43 -32.60
CA PRO A 545 -15.77 11.15 -33.04
C PRO A 545 -14.83 9.94 -32.93
N GLN A 546 -13.52 10.12 -33.14
CA GLN A 546 -12.53 9.02 -33.03
C GLN A 546 -12.28 8.58 -31.58
N LEU A 547 -12.36 9.50 -30.62
CA LEU A 547 -12.24 9.18 -29.20
C LEU A 547 -13.52 8.49 -28.70
N LEU A 548 -14.69 8.94 -29.20
CA LEU A 548 -15.97 8.29 -28.92
C LEU A 548 -16.03 6.89 -29.54
N ARG A 549 -15.54 6.71 -30.78
CA ARG A 549 -15.37 5.40 -31.42
C ARG A 549 -14.62 4.44 -30.50
N THR A 550 -13.43 4.86 -30.05
CA THR A 550 -12.58 4.06 -29.17
C THR A 550 -13.23 3.75 -27.82
N LEU A 551 -14.05 4.66 -27.26
CA LEU A 551 -14.83 4.37 -26.04
C LEU A 551 -15.91 3.30 -26.31
N LEU A 552 -16.61 3.37 -27.43
CA LEU A 552 -17.65 2.40 -27.81
C LEU A 552 -17.08 1.02 -28.15
N ASP A 553 -15.89 0.96 -28.76
CA ASP A 553 -15.16 -0.30 -29.05
C ASP A 553 -14.67 -1.03 -27.78
N THR A 554 -14.85 -0.44 -26.58
CA THR A 554 -14.64 -1.17 -25.31
C THR A 554 -15.83 -2.05 -24.91
N GLU A 555 -16.89 -2.10 -25.73
CA GLU A 555 -18.07 -2.97 -25.59
C GLU A 555 -18.65 -2.99 -24.16
N ASP A 556 -18.61 -4.15 -23.48
CA ASP A 556 -18.99 -4.31 -22.07
C ASP A 556 -17.80 -4.67 -21.16
N ALA A 557 -16.59 -4.25 -21.54
CA ALA A 557 -15.40 -4.39 -20.69
C ALA A 557 -15.47 -3.51 -19.43
N LEU A 558 -14.82 -3.97 -18.35
CA LEU A 558 -14.50 -3.13 -17.19
C LEU A 558 -13.35 -2.19 -17.52
N LEU A 559 -13.56 -0.89 -17.33
CA LEU A 559 -12.55 0.14 -17.54
C LEU A 559 -11.88 0.50 -16.20
N VAL A 560 -10.55 0.53 -16.15
CA VAL A 560 -9.81 0.81 -14.90
C VAL A 560 -8.68 1.83 -15.08
N CYS A 561 -8.76 2.93 -14.31
CA CYS A 561 -7.70 3.95 -14.26
C CYS A 561 -6.57 3.50 -13.33
N CYS A 562 -5.45 3.07 -13.92
CA CYS A 562 -4.24 2.63 -13.24
C CYS A 562 -3.34 3.83 -12.92
N SER A 563 -3.25 4.18 -11.64
CA SER A 563 -2.40 5.26 -11.13
C SER A 563 -2.06 5.00 -9.67
N ARG A 564 -0.97 5.60 -9.19
CA ARG A 564 -0.54 5.59 -7.79
C ARG A 564 -1.65 6.12 -6.88
N TYR A 565 -1.88 5.43 -5.76
CA TYR A 565 -2.82 5.87 -4.74
C TYR A 565 -2.34 7.18 -4.10
N THR A 566 -3.25 8.15 -3.96
CA THR A 566 -3.09 9.31 -3.06
C THR A 566 -4.40 9.57 -2.33
N THR A 567 -4.34 10.18 -1.16
CA THR A 567 -5.54 10.52 -0.38
C THR A 567 -6.51 11.46 -1.13
N ALA A 568 -6.02 12.28 -2.07
CA ALA A 568 -6.86 13.18 -2.88
C ALA A 568 -7.61 12.46 -4.02
N ASP A 569 -6.98 11.50 -4.70
CA ASP A 569 -7.53 10.79 -5.87
C ASP A 569 -7.92 9.31 -5.60
N ALA A 570 -8.00 8.94 -4.32
CA ALA A 570 -8.41 7.64 -3.80
C ALA A 570 -9.72 7.08 -4.41
N GLU A 571 -10.70 7.93 -4.70
CA GLU A 571 -11.97 7.51 -5.31
C GLU A 571 -11.95 7.52 -6.85
N LEU A 572 -11.03 8.25 -7.49
CA LEU A 572 -10.99 8.38 -8.95
C LEU A 572 -10.24 7.22 -9.63
N THR A 573 -9.16 6.74 -9.00
CA THR A 573 -8.22 5.75 -9.56
C THR A 573 -8.31 4.40 -8.84
N ILE A 574 -7.57 3.39 -9.29
CA ILE A 574 -7.50 2.06 -8.63
C ILE A 574 -6.38 1.95 -7.58
N GLY A 575 -5.40 2.87 -7.57
CA GLY A 575 -4.25 2.86 -6.66
C GLY A 575 -3.07 1.97 -7.06
N MET A 576 -3.23 1.14 -8.10
CA MET A 576 -2.25 0.18 -8.60
C MET A 576 -1.74 0.50 -10.01
N ARG A 577 -0.55 -0.05 -10.30
CA ARG A 577 0.00 -0.25 -11.65
C ARG A 577 -0.80 -1.33 -12.38
N GLU A 578 -0.95 -1.27 -13.70
CA GLU A 578 -1.74 -2.27 -14.45
C GLU A 578 -1.27 -3.71 -14.19
N ARG A 579 0.05 -3.92 -14.30
CA ARG A 579 0.70 -5.22 -14.09
C ARG A 579 0.44 -5.77 -12.68
N ASP A 580 0.50 -4.91 -11.66
CA ASP A 580 0.28 -5.29 -10.26
C ASP A 580 -1.20 -5.60 -10.01
N LEU A 581 -2.14 -4.83 -10.58
CA LEU A 581 -3.58 -5.10 -10.55
C LEU A 581 -3.90 -6.47 -11.16
N ARG A 582 -3.41 -6.75 -12.38
CA ARG A 582 -3.64 -8.02 -13.06
C ARG A 582 -3.07 -9.19 -12.25
N ALA A 583 -1.83 -9.07 -11.76
CA ALA A 583 -1.19 -10.09 -10.93
C ALA A 583 -1.91 -10.33 -9.60
N TRP A 584 -2.43 -9.28 -8.94
CA TRP A 584 -3.23 -9.39 -7.72
C TRP A 584 -4.58 -10.06 -7.96
N MET A 585 -5.29 -9.69 -9.04
CA MET A 585 -6.55 -10.34 -9.41
C MET A 585 -6.36 -11.84 -9.65
N THR A 586 -5.29 -12.24 -10.33
CA THR A 586 -4.95 -13.67 -10.48
C THR A 586 -4.59 -14.32 -9.14
N ALA A 587 -3.71 -13.70 -8.35
CA ALA A 587 -3.15 -14.32 -7.15
C ALA A 587 -4.11 -14.37 -5.93
N VAL A 588 -5.18 -13.57 -5.92
CA VAL A 588 -6.28 -13.60 -4.93
C VAL A 588 -7.56 -14.25 -5.53
N ASN A 589 -7.56 -14.52 -6.84
CA ASN A 589 -8.70 -15.00 -7.63
C ASN A 589 -9.92 -14.06 -7.50
N VAL A 590 -9.80 -12.86 -8.08
CA VAL A 590 -10.81 -11.79 -8.10
C VAL A 590 -11.27 -11.55 -9.53
N ASP A 591 -12.58 -11.66 -9.80
CA ASP A 591 -13.16 -11.33 -11.10
C ASP A 591 -13.49 -9.83 -11.26
N THR A 592 -13.89 -9.40 -12.47
CA THR A 592 -14.22 -8.00 -12.77
C THR A 592 -15.44 -7.46 -11.99
N LYS A 593 -16.44 -8.30 -11.71
CA LYS A 593 -17.63 -7.91 -10.93
C LYS A 593 -17.31 -7.81 -9.45
N GLN A 594 -16.44 -8.67 -8.94
CA GLN A 594 -15.88 -8.59 -7.59
C GLN A 594 -14.97 -7.36 -7.43
N LEU A 595 -14.12 -7.05 -8.41
CA LEU A 595 -13.32 -5.82 -8.42
C LEU A 595 -14.21 -4.58 -8.39
N LEU A 596 -15.27 -4.56 -9.19
CA LEU A 596 -16.24 -3.46 -9.22
C LEU A 596 -17.00 -3.32 -7.89
N ASP A 597 -17.37 -4.43 -7.23
CA ASP A 597 -17.93 -4.40 -5.86
C ASP A 597 -16.96 -3.84 -4.84
N LEU A 598 -15.67 -4.19 -4.92
CA LEU A 598 -14.64 -3.64 -4.03
C LEU A 598 -14.44 -2.14 -4.26
N CYS A 599 -14.45 -1.68 -5.51
CA CYS A 599 -14.45 -0.26 -5.86
C CYS A 599 -15.66 0.48 -5.26
N ALA A 600 -16.83 -0.17 -5.20
CA ALA A 600 -18.06 0.40 -4.63
C ALA A 600 -18.13 0.38 -3.08
N ARG A 601 -17.23 -0.35 -2.37
CA ARG A 601 -17.19 -0.36 -0.89
C ARG A 601 -16.62 0.95 -0.33
N PRO A 602 -17.08 1.41 0.85
CA PRO A 602 -16.41 2.46 1.62
C PRO A 602 -14.92 2.16 1.80
N LEU A 603 -14.07 3.19 1.73
CA LEU A 603 -12.60 3.06 1.79
C LEU A 603 -12.12 2.22 2.99
N ALA A 604 -12.74 2.39 4.17
CA ALA A 604 -12.49 1.60 5.38
C ALA A 604 -12.57 0.06 5.20
N TYR A 605 -13.32 -0.41 4.19
CA TYR A 605 -13.62 -1.82 3.93
C TYR A 605 -13.02 -2.36 2.63
N ARG A 606 -12.18 -1.56 1.97
CA ARG A 606 -11.32 -2.02 0.86
C ARG A 606 -10.02 -2.64 1.42
N PRO A 607 -9.28 -3.43 0.62
CA PRO A 607 -7.86 -3.69 0.85
C PRO A 607 -7.05 -2.37 0.88
N PRO A 608 -5.96 -2.28 1.65
CA PRO A 608 -5.10 -1.09 1.67
C PRO A 608 -4.61 -0.70 0.28
N TYR A 609 -4.74 0.58 -0.05
CA TYR A 609 -4.42 1.23 -1.32
C TYR A 609 -5.24 0.76 -2.55
N LEU A 610 -6.35 0.04 -2.36
CA LEU A 610 -7.33 -0.13 -3.43
C LEU A 610 -8.25 1.10 -3.50
N GLY A 611 -8.26 1.77 -4.65
CA GLY A 611 -9.10 2.94 -4.91
C GLY A 611 -10.51 2.62 -5.42
N GLY A 612 -11.32 3.66 -5.61
CA GLY A 612 -12.72 3.57 -6.04
C GLY A 612 -12.95 3.53 -7.55
N ASN A 613 -11.92 3.76 -8.38
CA ASN A 613 -11.97 3.70 -9.84
C ASN A 613 -13.16 4.45 -10.49
N ARG A 614 -13.62 5.56 -9.89
CA ARG A 614 -14.82 6.27 -10.35
C ARG A 614 -14.64 6.85 -11.76
N LEU A 615 -13.42 7.07 -12.24
CA LEU A 615 -13.15 7.44 -13.64
C LEU A 615 -13.57 6.33 -14.61
N GLY A 616 -13.17 5.08 -14.36
CA GLY A 616 -13.57 3.92 -15.16
C GLY A 616 -15.10 3.76 -15.21
N ILE A 617 -15.75 3.92 -14.06
CA ILE A 617 -17.21 3.84 -13.93
C ILE A 617 -17.90 4.98 -14.69
N ILE A 618 -17.41 6.22 -14.60
CA ILE A 618 -17.91 7.37 -15.37
C ILE A 618 -17.84 7.11 -16.88
N LEU A 619 -16.77 6.50 -17.37
CA LEU A 619 -16.61 6.13 -18.78
C LEU A 619 -17.60 5.05 -19.21
N MET A 620 -17.86 4.04 -18.37
CA MET A 620 -18.88 3.01 -18.62
C MET A 620 -20.31 3.59 -18.61
N GLU A 621 -20.60 4.56 -17.72
CA GLU A 621 -21.86 5.32 -17.75
C GLU A 621 -22.00 6.10 -19.07
N LEU A 622 -20.96 6.83 -19.49
CA LEU A 622 -20.97 7.60 -20.74
C LEU A 622 -21.10 6.71 -21.98
N ARG A 623 -20.34 5.60 -22.05
CA ARG A 623 -20.44 4.58 -23.10
C ARG A 623 -21.89 4.11 -23.28
N ARG A 624 -22.56 3.79 -22.16
CA ARG A 624 -23.98 3.41 -22.15
C ARG A 624 -24.92 4.56 -22.56
N GLU A 625 -24.66 5.79 -22.14
CA GLU A 625 -25.44 6.96 -22.59
C GLU A 625 -25.34 7.20 -24.11
N PHE A 626 -24.16 7.00 -24.71
CA PHE A 626 -23.97 7.13 -26.16
C PHE A 626 -24.65 6.01 -26.96
N VAL A 627 -24.58 4.76 -26.50
CA VAL A 627 -25.34 3.66 -27.13
C VAL A 627 -26.85 3.91 -27.03
N LEU A 628 -27.35 4.41 -25.89
CA LEU A 628 -28.77 4.74 -25.72
C LEU A 628 -29.23 5.97 -26.53
N LYS A 629 -28.32 6.88 -26.93
CA LYS A 629 -28.58 7.93 -27.93
C LYS A 629 -28.69 7.36 -29.37
N GLY A 630 -28.38 6.08 -29.60
CA GLY A 630 -28.31 5.48 -30.93
C GLY A 630 -26.99 5.75 -31.67
N VAL A 631 -25.90 6.03 -30.94
CA VAL A 631 -24.56 6.14 -31.54
C VAL A 631 -23.91 4.76 -31.62
N PHE A 632 -23.60 4.32 -32.84
CA PHE A 632 -22.98 3.02 -33.12
C PHE A 632 -21.52 3.18 -33.57
N PRO A 633 -20.57 2.37 -33.07
CA PRO A 633 -19.15 2.51 -33.41
C PRO A 633 -18.89 2.43 -34.92
N GLN A 634 -19.59 1.57 -35.66
CA GLN A 634 -19.39 1.35 -37.10
C GLN A 634 -19.70 2.61 -37.97
N LEU A 635 -20.32 3.64 -37.40
CA LEU A 635 -20.61 4.92 -38.08
C LEU A 635 -19.57 6.01 -37.77
N LEU A 636 -18.61 5.73 -36.90
CA LEU A 636 -17.59 6.70 -36.45
C LEU A 636 -16.21 6.36 -37.03
N PRO A 637 -15.39 7.38 -37.37
CA PRO A 637 -14.03 7.17 -37.86
C PRO A 637 -13.14 6.55 -36.79
N GLU A 638 -12.26 5.65 -37.20
CA GLU A 638 -11.27 4.99 -36.33
C GLU A 638 -10.05 5.89 -36.09
N LEU A 639 -9.33 5.66 -34.99
CA LEU A 639 -8.09 6.37 -34.66
C LEU A 639 -6.89 5.55 -35.21
N PRO A 640 -6.00 6.13 -36.04
CA PRO A 640 -4.91 5.39 -36.70
C PRO A 640 -3.69 5.16 -35.79
N VAL A 641 -3.91 4.67 -34.56
CA VAL A 641 -2.89 4.46 -33.51
C VAL A 641 -3.15 3.12 -32.80
N SER A 642 -2.11 2.46 -32.27
CA SER A 642 -2.26 1.22 -31.52
C SER A 642 -2.91 1.43 -30.14
N THR A 643 -3.79 0.51 -29.74
CA THR A 643 -4.58 0.59 -28.49
C THR A 643 -3.71 0.77 -27.24
N GLU A 644 -2.55 0.12 -27.16
CA GLU A 644 -1.59 0.25 -26.04
C GLU A 644 -1.11 1.70 -25.87
N ALA A 645 -0.73 2.36 -26.97
CA ALA A 645 -0.30 3.76 -26.97
C ALA A 645 -1.45 4.75 -26.76
N ILE A 646 -2.67 4.38 -27.14
CA ILE A 646 -3.90 5.16 -26.91
C ILE A 646 -4.30 5.18 -25.42
N LEU A 647 -4.13 4.05 -24.73
CA LEU A 647 -4.52 3.89 -23.32
C LEU A 647 -3.38 4.16 -22.33
N GLY A 648 -2.13 4.15 -22.78
CA GLY A 648 -0.94 4.34 -21.96
C GLY A 648 -0.69 3.17 -21.01
N THR A 649 -0.87 1.94 -21.47
CA THR A 649 -0.64 0.70 -20.70
C THR A 649 0.82 0.60 -20.22
N GLU A 650 1.03 0.11 -19.00
CA GLU A 650 2.33 0.10 -18.30
C GLU A 650 3.09 1.45 -18.23
N SER A 651 2.46 2.60 -18.44
CA SER A 651 3.16 3.89 -18.50
C SER A 651 3.82 4.35 -17.18
N ALA A 652 4.72 5.33 -17.27
CA ALA A 652 5.23 6.11 -16.14
C ALA A 652 4.21 7.13 -15.61
N SER A 653 3.17 7.46 -16.39
CA SER A 653 2.02 8.24 -15.90
C SER A 653 1.22 7.49 -14.82
N GLU A 654 1.36 6.17 -14.69
CA GLU A 654 0.85 5.43 -13.52
C GLU A 654 1.50 5.90 -12.20
N SER A 655 2.64 6.60 -12.25
CA SER A 655 3.29 7.23 -11.10
C SER A 655 2.92 8.73 -10.97
N PHE A 656 1.87 9.21 -11.65
CA PHE A 656 1.28 10.54 -11.48
C PHE A 656 0.54 10.65 -10.15
N THR A 657 0.56 11.86 -9.59
CA THR A 657 -0.07 12.20 -8.32
C THR A 657 -0.50 13.68 -8.35
N PRO A 658 -1.71 14.06 -7.89
CA PRO A 658 -2.12 15.47 -7.84
C PRO A 658 -1.25 16.32 -6.92
N ASP A 659 -0.70 15.76 -5.84
CA ASP A 659 -0.03 16.54 -4.78
C ASP A 659 1.47 16.82 -5.07
N GLY A 660 1.96 16.63 -6.31
CA GLY A 660 3.36 16.92 -6.68
C GLY A 660 3.60 17.12 -8.18
N GLU A 661 4.67 17.86 -8.52
CA GLU A 661 5.11 18.07 -9.91
C GLU A 661 5.36 16.74 -10.63
N PHE A 662 4.67 16.51 -11.75
CA PHE A 662 4.88 15.34 -12.60
C PHE A 662 5.60 15.71 -13.91
N ALA A 663 6.73 15.05 -14.15
CA ALA A 663 7.38 15.04 -15.45
C ALA A 663 7.53 13.58 -15.90
N VAL A 664 6.91 13.22 -17.02
CA VAL A 664 6.96 11.86 -17.60
C VAL A 664 8.39 11.34 -17.84
N THR A 665 9.35 12.27 -17.95
CA THR A 665 10.78 12.04 -18.12
C THR A 665 11.55 11.76 -16.82
N GLY A 666 10.93 11.96 -15.66
CA GLY A 666 11.56 11.81 -14.34
C GLY A 666 11.92 10.34 -14.05
N PRO A 667 13.20 10.00 -13.80
CA PRO A 667 13.63 8.60 -13.63
C PRO A 667 13.02 7.92 -12.38
N SER A 668 12.58 8.71 -11.40
CA SER A 668 11.80 8.25 -10.24
C SER A 668 10.52 7.53 -10.63
N HIS A 669 9.78 8.01 -11.64
CA HIS A 669 8.47 7.47 -12.02
C HIS A 669 8.53 6.04 -12.61
N TYR A 670 9.71 5.59 -13.04
CA TYR A 670 9.96 4.23 -13.55
C TYR A 670 10.48 3.27 -12.47
N LEU A 671 11.20 3.80 -11.47
CA LEU A 671 11.98 3.01 -10.50
C LEU A 671 11.35 2.93 -9.09
N THR A 672 10.41 3.83 -8.77
CA THR A 672 9.77 3.90 -7.44
C THR A 672 8.81 2.74 -7.22
N LEU A 673 8.91 2.10 -6.06
CA LEU A 673 7.93 1.16 -5.54
C LEU A 673 7.09 1.84 -4.45
N TRP A 674 5.78 1.64 -4.47
CA TRP A 674 4.87 2.07 -3.42
C TRP A 674 4.08 0.88 -2.90
N ALA A 675 3.67 0.94 -1.62
CA ALA A 675 2.75 -0.04 -1.06
C ALA A 675 1.42 -0.03 -1.83
N ASN A 676 0.95 -1.22 -2.20
CA ASN A 676 -0.29 -1.45 -2.95
C ASN A 676 -0.84 -2.85 -2.62
N PRO A 677 -2.09 -3.20 -2.98
CA PRO A 677 -2.67 -4.51 -2.67
C PRO A 677 -1.83 -5.72 -3.07
N TYR A 678 -1.15 -5.67 -4.22
CA TYR A 678 -0.29 -6.79 -4.68
C TYR A 678 0.97 -6.93 -3.83
N LEU A 679 1.67 -5.82 -3.57
CA LEU A 679 2.91 -5.83 -2.79
C LEU A 679 2.65 -6.21 -1.33
N LEU A 680 1.58 -5.68 -0.73
CA LEU A 680 1.20 -6.02 0.63
C LEU A 680 0.72 -7.48 0.75
N TYR A 681 0.04 -8.01 -0.28
CA TYR A 681 -0.29 -9.43 -0.36
C TYR A 681 0.96 -10.32 -0.41
N ALA A 682 1.88 -10.04 -1.34
CA ALA A 682 3.15 -10.76 -1.47
C ALA A 682 4.00 -10.74 -0.18
N LYS A 683 3.93 -9.64 0.56
CA LYS A 683 4.56 -9.44 1.88
C LYS A 683 3.93 -10.32 2.97
N ALA A 684 2.60 -10.42 2.99
CA ALA A 684 1.84 -11.17 4.00
C ALA A 684 1.87 -12.69 3.80
N GLU A 685 1.98 -13.17 2.56
CA GLU A 685 2.15 -14.60 2.24
C GLU A 685 3.61 -15.09 2.43
N GLU A 686 4.54 -14.20 2.79
CA GLU A 686 6.00 -14.42 2.92
C GLU A 686 6.68 -15.10 1.71
N ASN A 687 6.02 -15.12 0.54
CA ASN A 687 6.42 -15.88 -0.64
C ASN A 687 7.50 -15.13 -1.47
N PRO A 688 8.71 -15.68 -1.65
CA PRO A 688 9.80 -15.01 -2.38
C PRO A 688 9.51 -14.74 -3.86
N GLU A 689 8.72 -15.58 -4.53
CA GLU A 689 8.39 -15.45 -5.95
C GLU A 689 7.38 -14.32 -6.17
N LEU A 690 6.30 -14.29 -5.38
CA LEU A 690 5.34 -13.17 -5.37
C LEU A 690 6.03 -11.86 -4.99
N TRP A 691 6.93 -11.89 -4.02
CA TRP A 691 7.70 -10.72 -3.61
C TRP A 691 8.62 -10.21 -4.73
N GLY A 692 9.32 -11.11 -5.43
CA GLY A 692 10.15 -10.78 -6.59
C GLY A 692 9.36 -10.15 -7.73
N LEU A 693 8.15 -10.65 -8.01
CA LEU A 693 7.25 -10.09 -9.03
C LEU A 693 6.70 -8.71 -8.63
N ALA A 694 6.22 -8.54 -7.39
CA ALA A 694 5.69 -7.26 -6.91
C ALA A 694 6.76 -6.15 -6.85
N THR A 695 7.98 -6.51 -6.47
CA THR A 695 9.12 -5.57 -6.38
C THR A 695 9.89 -5.38 -7.70
N ALA A 696 9.55 -6.10 -8.76
CA ALA A 696 10.16 -5.94 -10.08
C ALA A 696 9.97 -4.51 -10.61
N GLN A 697 11.08 -3.77 -10.75
CA GLN A 697 11.10 -2.46 -11.39
C GLN A 697 10.66 -2.57 -12.86
N LYS A 698 9.99 -1.53 -13.38
CA LYS A 698 9.62 -1.51 -14.79
C LYS A 698 10.88 -1.31 -15.66
N PRO A 699 11.03 -2.04 -16.77
CA PRO A 699 11.87 -1.52 -17.85
C PRO A 699 11.25 -0.19 -18.35
N PRO A 700 12.04 0.75 -18.90
CA PRO A 700 11.46 1.85 -19.67
C PRO A 700 10.64 1.26 -20.83
N PRO A 701 9.50 1.86 -21.19
CA PRO A 701 8.58 1.30 -22.18
C PRO A 701 9.29 1.11 -23.52
N LYS A 702 8.96 0.01 -24.20
CA LYS A 702 9.32 -0.18 -25.61
C LYS A 702 8.50 0.83 -26.41
N LEU A 703 9.17 1.62 -27.23
CA LEU A 703 8.53 2.61 -28.09
C LEU A 703 7.94 1.86 -29.30
N ILE A 704 6.62 1.82 -29.41
CA ILE A 704 5.89 0.87 -30.28
C ILE A 704 5.59 1.48 -31.67
N SER A 705 5.48 2.81 -31.75
CA SER A 705 5.23 3.55 -32.98
C SER A 705 6.11 4.80 -33.00
N ILE A 706 7.12 4.79 -33.87
CA ILE A 706 8.04 5.90 -34.10
C ILE A 706 8.28 6.00 -35.61
N ASP A 707 8.15 7.19 -36.18
CA ASP A 707 8.85 7.50 -37.42
C ASP A 707 10.34 7.67 -37.11
N GLU A 708 11.09 6.59 -37.28
CA GLU A 708 12.54 6.50 -37.06
C GLU A 708 13.32 7.58 -37.84
N GLN A 709 12.86 7.93 -39.05
CA GLN A 709 13.52 8.93 -39.88
C GLN A 709 13.29 10.33 -39.28
N LYS A 710 12.04 10.68 -38.99
CA LYS A 710 11.64 11.96 -38.39
C LYS A 710 12.26 12.19 -37.00
N VAL A 711 12.39 11.13 -36.20
CA VAL A 711 13.12 11.16 -34.92
C VAL A 711 14.63 11.29 -35.12
N GLY A 712 15.20 10.63 -36.14
CA GLY A 712 16.58 10.82 -36.56
C GLY A 712 16.88 12.27 -36.98
N GLU A 713 16.03 12.85 -37.84
CA GLU A 713 16.15 14.23 -38.30
C GLU A 713 16.13 15.25 -37.15
N VAL A 714 15.28 15.05 -36.14
CA VAL A 714 15.24 15.90 -34.93
C VAL A 714 16.46 15.70 -34.03
N LEU A 715 16.97 14.47 -33.90
CA LEU A 715 18.20 14.20 -33.14
C LEU A 715 19.44 14.80 -33.80
N GLU A 716 19.57 14.66 -35.13
CA GLU A 716 20.63 15.33 -35.90
C GLU A 716 20.49 16.86 -35.84
N SER A 717 19.26 17.37 -35.87
CA SER A 717 18.95 18.81 -35.69
C SER A 717 19.48 19.32 -34.34
N PHE A 718 19.27 18.57 -33.24
CA PHE A 718 19.79 18.94 -31.93
C PHE A 718 21.33 18.88 -31.83
N ASP A 719 21.98 17.85 -32.37
CA ASP A 719 23.45 17.76 -32.38
C ASP A 719 24.10 18.83 -33.29
N LYS A 720 23.37 19.37 -34.28
CA LYS A 720 23.84 20.44 -35.18
C LYS A 720 23.54 21.87 -34.69
N MET A 721 22.42 22.10 -34.01
CA MET A 721 21.95 23.46 -33.65
C MET A 721 22.15 23.87 -32.17
N GLY A 722 23.00 23.17 -31.43
CA GLY A 722 23.56 23.68 -30.16
C GLY A 722 22.50 24.08 -29.12
N ALA A 723 21.48 23.24 -28.95
CA ALA A 723 20.36 23.43 -28.04
C ALA A 723 19.39 24.61 -28.35
N GLN A 724 19.38 25.18 -29.56
CA GLN A 724 18.21 25.93 -30.02
C GLN A 724 17.09 24.98 -30.46
N TRP A 725 15.88 25.21 -29.95
CA TRP A 725 14.70 24.39 -30.23
C TRP A 725 13.86 25.04 -31.35
N ASP A 726 13.75 24.40 -32.52
CA ASP A 726 12.63 24.72 -33.41
C ASP A 726 11.32 24.18 -32.80
N ARG A 727 10.54 25.12 -32.26
CA ARG A 727 9.21 24.83 -31.70
C ARG A 727 8.23 24.30 -32.76
N LYS A 728 8.47 24.45 -34.06
CA LYS A 728 7.64 23.84 -35.12
C LYS A 728 7.94 22.35 -35.27
N MET A 729 9.21 21.96 -35.45
CA MET A 729 9.61 20.55 -35.45
C MET A 729 9.07 19.79 -34.22
N VAL A 730 9.31 20.32 -33.01
CA VAL A 730 8.89 19.62 -31.77
C VAL A 730 7.36 19.52 -31.63
N ARG A 731 6.60 20.51 -32.14
CA ARG A 731 5.12 20.46 -32.18
C ARG A 731 4.56 19.55 -33.28
N ALA A 732 5.37 19.10 -34.24
CA ALA A 732 4.98 18.15 -35.27
C ALA A 732 5.23 16.68 -34.87
N LEU A 733 5.84 16.44 -33.70
CA LEU A 733 6.09 15.11 -33.17
C LEU A 733 4.89 14.58 -32.37
N THR A 734 4.64 13.27 -32.45
CA THR A 734 3.73 12.57 -31.53
C THR A 734 4.34 12.44 -30.14
N VAL A 735 3.55 12.11 -29.12
CA VAL A 735 4.06 11.90 -27.75
C VAL A 735 5.13 10.81 -27.70
N GLU A 736 4.96 9.72 -28.47
CA GLU A 736 5.94 8.63 -28.56
C GLU A 736 7.20 9.05 -29.33
N GLU A 737 7.10 9.87 -30.36
CA GLU A 737 8.27 10.43 -31.05
C GLU A 737 9.04 11.40 -30.15
N VAL A 738 8.37 12.27 -29.38
CA VAL A 738 9.03 13.12 -28.37
C VAL A 738 9.69 12.28 -27.28
N ARG A 739 9.02 11.23 -26.80
CA ARG A 739 9.54 10.27 -25.82
C ARG A 739 10.77 9.53 -26.36
N ALA A 740 10.76 9.11 -27.62
CA ALA A 740 11.89 8.48 -28.32
C ALA A 740 13.08 9.44 -28.46
N VAL A 741 12.85 10.66 -28.97
CA VAL A 741 13.84 11.73 -29.08
C VAL A 741 14.49 12.02 -27.73
N TYR A 742 13.71 12.13 -26.66
CA TYR A 742 14.22 12.39 -25.31
C TYR A 742 15.08 11.24 -24.77
N LEU A 743 14.58 10.00 -24.85
CA LEU A 743 15.30 8.81 -24.38
C LEU A 743 16.63 8.62 -25.13
N ARG A 744 16.63 8.81 -26.46
CA ARG A 744 17.85 8.76 -27.29
C ARG A 744 18.82 9.89 -26.97
N SER A 745 18.31 11.11 -26.73
CA SER A 745 19.14 12.24 -26.28
C SER A 745 19.83 11.93 -24.94
N ILE A 746 19.14 11.30 -23.98
CA ILE A 746 19.75 10.85 -22.72
C ILE A 746 20.77 9.72 -22.94
N MET A 747 20.48 8.76 -23.81
CA MET A 747 21.42 7.67 -24.10
C MET A 747 22.70 8.22 -24.75
N ASN A 748 22.57 9.11 -25.74
CA ASN A 748 23.69 9.79 -26.38
C ASN A 748 24.47 10.66 -25.38
N ALA A 749 23.79 11.37 -24.48
CA ALA A 749 24.44 12.14 -23.42
C ALA A 749 25.22 11.25 -22.43
N LYS A 750 24.67 10.09 -22.04
CA LYS A 750 25.36 9.11 -21.17
C LYS A 750 26.56 8.46 -21.86
N VAL A 751 26.48 8.18 -23.16
CA VAL A 751 27.62 7.70 -23.96
C VAL A 751 28.70 8.78 -24.02
N LYS A 752 28.37 10.01 -24.44
CA LYS A 752 29.29 11.16 -24.46
C LYS A 752 29.91 11.46 -23.07
N GLN A 753 29.17 11.25 -21.97
CA GLN A 753 29.69 11.35 -20.60
C GLN A 753 30.68 10.23 -20.25
N GLY A 754 30.40 8.99 -20.68
CA GLY A 754 31.32 7.86 -20.52
C GLY A 754 32.61 8.03 -21.32
N GLU A 755 32.50 8.50 -22.56
CA GLU A 755 33.63 8.86 -23.44
C GLU A 755 34.47 9.99 -22.82
N SER A 756 33.83 11.06 -22.33
CA SER A 756 34.51 12.14 -21.61
C SER A 756 35.25 11.63 -20.37
N SER A 757 34.63 10.73 -19.59
CA SER A 757 35.27 10.10 -18.42
C SER A 757 36.49 9.24 -18.78
N GLN A 758 36.47 8.59 -19.95
CA GLN A 758 37.65 7.89 -20.49
C GLN A 758 38.72 8.87 -20.98
N GLN A 759 38.34 9.97 -21.64
CA GLN A 759 39.27 11.01 -22.09
C GLN A 759 39.95 11.72 -20.91
N GLU A 760 39.22 12.05 -19.84
CA GLU A 760 39.80 12.56 -18.59
C GLU A 760 40.79 11.56 -17.99
N SER A 761 40.44 10.26 -17.96
CA SER A 761 41.33 9.20 -17.46
C SER A 761 42.63 9.08 -18.27
N GLN A 762 42.53 9.12 -19.60
CA GLN A 762 43.68 9.13 -20.51
C GLN A 762 44.52 10.41 -20.37
N MET A 763 43.88 11.57 -20.19
CA MET A 763 44.55 12.85 -19.95
C MET A 763 45.30 12.87 -18.62
N LEU A 764 44.75 12.23 -17.58
CA LEU A 764 45.41 12.04 -16.29
C LEU A 764 46.65 11.15 -16.42
N GLU A 765 46.55 10.06 -17.20
CA GLU A 765 47.66 9.15 -17.47
C GLU A 765 48.77 9.83 -18.29
N LEU A 766 48.41 10.62 -19.31
CA LEU A 766 49.35 11.42 -20.10
C LEU A 766 50.02 12.51 -19.24
N THR A 767 49.28 13.15 -18.35
CA THR A 767 49.81 14.15 -17.41
C THR A 767 50.79 13.51 -16.43
N LYS A 768 50.50 12.29 -15.94
CA LYS A 768 51.44 11.52 -15.13
C LYS A 768 52.71 11.17 -15.92
N LYS A 769 52.58 10.63 -17.13
CA LYS A 769 53.73 10.32 -18.02
C LYS A 769 54.58 11.56 -18.33
N ASN A 770 53.96 12.73 -18.50
CA ASN A 770 54.67 14.00 -18.68
C ASN A 770 55.40 14.44 -17.40
N HIS A 771 54.78 14.28 -16.22
CA HIS A 771 55.43 14.53 -14.94
C HIS A 771 56.64 13.60 -14.71
N ASP A 772 56.49 12.30 -15.02
CA ASP A 772 57.55 11.30 -14.93
C ASP A 772 58.72 11.64 -15.89
N LEU A 773 58.43 12.10 -17.11
CA LEU A 773 59.44 12.59 -18.07
C LEU A 773 60.13 13.88 -17.58
N LEU A 774 59.42 14.80 -16.94
CA LEU A 774 59.99 16.03 -16.35
C LEU A 774 60.82 15.76 -15.08
N ALA A 775 60.52 14.67 -14.36
CA ALA A 775 61.36 14.17 -13.27
C ALA A 775 62.61 13.46 -13.80
N LEU A 776 62.47 12.63 -14.84
CA LEU A 776 63.59 11.98 -15.52
C LEU A 776 64.54 13.01 -16.13
N LYS A 777 64.00 14.05 -16.79
CA LYS A 777 64.78 15.17 -17.33
C LYS A 777 65.60 15.87 -16.24
N ARG A 778 64.99 16.22 -15.10
CA ARG A 778 65.70 16.82 -13.96
C ARG A 778 66.78 15.90 -13.40
N SER A 779 66.52 14.60 -13.30
CA SER A 779 67.52 13.60 -12.88
C SER A 779 68.73 13.56 -13.85
N TYR A 780 68.50 13.67 -15.16
CA TYR A 780 69.57 13.80 -16.17
C TYR A 780 70.31 15.15 -16.09
N GLU A 781 69.61 16.25 -15.83
CA GLU A 781 70.21 17.58 -15.66
C GLU A 781 71.09 17.63 -14.40
N GLU A 782 70.60 17.12 -13.27
CA GLU A 782 71.38 16.94 -12.02
C GLU A 782 72.57 16.00 -12.22
N ALA A 783 72.41 14.89 -12.94
CA ALA A 783 73.51 13.97 -13.25
C ALA A 783 74.58 14.63 -14.13
N ARG A 784 74.18 15.52 -15.05
CA ARG A 784 75.09 16.32 -15.87
C ARG A 784 75.83 17.37 -15.02
N GLU A 785 75.15 18.03 -14.10
CA GLU A 785 75.77 19.00 -13.18
C GLU A 785 76.78 18.32 -12.24
N ARG A 786 76.46 17.13 -11.70
CA ARG A 786 77.38 16.29 -10.92
C ARG A 786 78.61 15.86 -11.74
N HIS A 787 78.50 15.75 -13.06
CA HIS A 787 79.64 15.48 -13.95
C HIS A 787 80.46 16.73 -14.30
N CYS A 788 79.92 17.94 -14.15
CA CYS A 788 80.64 19.20 -14.37
C CYS A 788 81.33 19.74 -13.10
N ALA A 789 80.92 19.28 -11.92
CA ALA A 789 81.29 19.90 -10.63
C ALA A 789 82.20 19.02 -9.74
N LEU A 790 83.41 18.69 -10.20
CA LEU A 790 84.58 18.40 -9.33
C LEU A 790 85.89 18.21 -10.12
N PRO A 791 86.96 18.99 -9.86
CA PRO A 791 88.32 18.68 -10.32
C PRO A 791 89.15 17.92 -9.27
N ASN A 792 89.81 16.85 -9.72
CA ASN A 792 90.92 16.07 -9.15
C ASN A 792 91.47 16.42 -7.74
N GLN A 793 91.55 15.38 -6.89
CA GLN A 793 92.75 15.09 -6.09
C GLN A 793 93.15 13.60 -6.27
N THR A 794 94.41 13.26 -5.98
CA THR A 794 95.10 12.08 -6.55
C THR A 794 95.44 10.95 -5.57
N MET A 795 95.65 9.76 -6.16
CA MET A 795 96.09 8.45 -5.63
C MET A 795 97.50 8.51 -4.94
N PRO A 796 98.09 7.45 -4.31
CA PRO A 796 97.79 6.00 -4.46
C PRO A 796 98.03 5.00 -3.27
N SER A 797 97.73 3.72 -3.54
CA SER A 797 98.48 2.49 -3.15
C SER A 797 98.20 1.69 -1.84
N GLN A 798 97.64 0.49 -2.05
CA GLN A 798 97.91 -0.85 -1.47
C GLN A 798 98.29 -1.08 0.03
N ALA A 799 97.51 -1.96 0.68
CA ALA A 799 98.01 -3.00 1.60
C ALA A 799 97.04 -4.19 1.72
N THR A 800 97.57 -5.42 1.87
CA THR A 800 96.88 -6.70 2.17
C THR A 800 97.85 -7.60 2.99
N PRO A 801 97.48 -8.76 3.61
CA PRO A 801 96.15 -9.38 3.79
C PRO A 801 95.82 -9.91 5.23
N SER A 802 94.58 -10.40 5.41
CA SER A 802 94.17 -11.62 6.19
C SER A 802 93.82 -11.60 7.70
N GLN A 803 92.81 -12.46 8.04
CA GLN A 803 92.44 -13.06 9.35
C GLN A 803 91.81 -12.14 10.45
N THR A 804 90.85 -12.55 11.32
CA THR A 804 90.16 -13.85 11.57
C THR A 804 88.81 -13.73 12.36
N ARG A 805 87.84 -14.65 12.13
CA ARG A 805 86.83 -15.26 13.08
C ARG A 805 85.86 -14.34 13.90
N HIS A 806 84.66 -14.72 14.41
CA HIS A 806 83.92 -15.98 14.72
C HIS A 806 82.40 -15.78 14.39
N GLU A 807 81.64 -16.76 13.86
CA GLU A 807 80.64 -17.67 14.52
C GLU A 807 79.39 -17.02 15.19
N ARG A 808 78.16 -17.58 15.26
CA ARG A 808 77.58 -18.91 14.89
C ARG A 808 76.02 -18.94 14.87
N ARG A 809 75.42 -19.96 14.20
CA ARG A 809 74.08 -20.60 14.44
C ARG A 809 72.79 -19.75 14.17
N THR A 810 71.60 -20.28 13.85
CA THR A 810 71.08 -21.67 13.63
C THR A 810 69.88 -21.71 12.67
N SER A 811 69.60 -22.87 12.04
CA SER A 811 68.28 -23.28 11.46
C SER A 811 67.69 -24.44 12.31
N PRO A 812 66.46 -24.97 12.12
CA PRO A 812 65.89 -25.58 10.88
C PRO A 812 64.37 -25.24 10.70
N HIS A 813 63.39 -25.97 10.08
CA HIS A 813 63.32 -27.33 9.47
C HIS A 813 62.19 -27.50 8.40
N ASN A 814 61.62 -28.72 8.28
CA ASN A 814 60.56 -29.21 7.35
C ASN A 814 59.13 -29.05 7.92
N SER A 815 57.99 -29.48 7.34
CA SER A 815 57.62 -30.53 6.33
C SER A 815 56.20 -30.26 5.73
N ARG A 816 55.64 -30.83 4.64
CA ARG A 816 55.97 -31.82 3.56
C ARG A 816 54.89 -32.94 3.42
N SER A 817 53.95 -32.80 2.48
CA SER A 817 53.09 -33.88 1.90
C SER A 817 52.54 -33.39 0.54
N ARG A 818 52.71 -34.05 -0.64
CA ARG A 818 52.19 -35.36 -1.15
C ARG A 818 50.65 -35.42 -1.26
N GLY A 819 50.04 -35.80 -2.39
CA GLY A 819 50.56 -36.19 -3.72
C GLY A 819 49.54 -37.00 -4.58
N THR A 820 50.02 -37.72 -5.62
CA THR A 820 49.29 -38.68 -6.51
C THR A 820 48.69 -38.11 -7.82
N VAL A 821 48.50 -38.95 -8.86
CA VAL A 821 48.86 -38.62 -10.26
C VAL A 821 48.13 -39.46 -11.36
N MET A 822 47.60 -38.78 -12.42
CA MET A 822 47.40 -39.21 -13.85
C MET A 822 46.35 -40.24 -14.34
N ARG A 823 46.08 -40.14 -15.67
CA ARG A 823 45.28 -40.97 -16.64
C ARG A 823 43.77 -40.66 -16.77
N GLY A 824 43.11 -40.75 -17.94
CA GLY A 824 43.56 -41.01 -19.33
C GLY A 824 42.37 -41.05 -20.33
N GLY A 825 42.56 -40.74 -21.63
CA GLY A 825 41.50 -40.65 -22.68
C GLY A 825 41.22 -41.97 -23.44
N PRO A 826 40.74 -41.99 -24.73
CA PRO A 826 40.62 -40.87 -25.70
C PRO A 826 39.38 -40.85 -26.65
N GLY A 827 39.27 -39.78 -27.49
CA GLY A 827 38.44 -39.68 -28.72
C GLY A 827 37.01 -39.12 -28.54
N THR A 828 36.34 -38.48 -29.52
CA THR A 828 36.60 -38.07 -30.94
C THR A 828 35.35 -37.25 -31.42
N TYR A 829 35.26 -36.40 -32.47
CA TYR A 829 36.17 -35.92 -33.55
C TYR A 829 35.60 -34.60 -34.18
N VAL A 830 36.27 -33.42 -34.07
CA VAL A 830 36.24 -32.22 -35.00
C VAL A 830 34.85 -31.53 -35.28
N VAL A 831 34.65 -30.21 -35.53
CA VAL A 831 35.39 -29.10 -36.18
C VAL A 831 35.46 -27.81 -35.31
N SER A 832 36.44 -26.96 -35.56
CA SER A 832 36.69 -25.62 -34.95
C SER A 832 35.84 -24.47 -35.55
N ALA A 833 35.67 -23.33 -34.86
CA ALA A 833 36.58 -22.18 -35.02
C ALA A 833 36.68 -21.21 -33.81
N SER A 834 37.94 -20.90 -33.42
CA SER A 834 38.46 -19.66 -32.77
C SER A 834 37.60 -18.80 -31.81
N GLY A 835 38.05 -18.71 -30.54
CA GLY A 835 37.80 -17.58 -29.62
C GLY A 835 38.89 -16.49 -29.72
N PRO A 836 39.28 -15.76 -28.64
CA PRO A 836 39.39 -16.27 -27.26
C PRO A 836 38.85 -15.39 -26.10
N PHE A 837 38.60 -16.08 -24.98
CA PHE A 837 38.67 -15.68 -23.57
C PHE A 837 39.26 -14.31 -23.18
N HIS A 838 38.63 -13.64 -22.21
CA HIS A 838 39.00 -13.86 -20.79
C HIS A 838 37.92 -13.46 -19.78
N ALA A 839 37.90 -14.14 -18.63
CA ALA A 839 37.06 -13.81 -17.48
C ALA A 839 37.92 -13.56 -16.24
N SER A 840 37.60 -12.51 -15.47
CA SER A 840 38.19 -12.22 -14.16
C SER A 840 37.35 -11.19 -13.41
N GLY A 841 36.85 -11.52 -12.22
CA GLY A 841 36.22 -10.54 -11.33
C GLY A 841 37.20 -9.92 -10.33
N PRO A 842 36.95 -8.68 -9.89
CA PRO A 842 37.11 -8.29 -8.48
C PRO A 842 35.76 -7.75 -7.95
N SER A 843 35.31 -8.13 -6.75
CA SER A 843 35.82 -7.72 -5.43
C SER A 843 35.44 -6.29 -5.03
N VAL A 844 34.87 -6.17 -3.82
CA VAL A 844 34.31 -4.98 -3.17
C VAL A 844 35.27 -3.78 -3.15
N MET A 845 34.76 -2.60 -3.51
CA MET A 845 35.25 -1.31 -3.01
C MET A 845 34.10 -0.40 -2.56
N LYS A 846 34.34 0.37 -1.49
CA LYS A 846 33.46 1.43 -1.01
C LYS A 846 33.91 2.77 -1.61
N ALA A 847 32.97 3.58 -2.10
CA ALA A 847 33.23 4.97 -2.47
C ALA A 847 32.00 5.85 -2.18
N ASN A 848 32.22 7.12 -1.84
CA ASN A 848 31.16 8.10 -1.61
C ASN A 848 30.51 8.56 -2.93
N PRO A 849 29.22 8.92 -2.93
CA PRO A 849 28.70 9.83 -3.94
C PRO A 849 29.34 11.21 -3.74
N ARG A 850 29.83 11.82 -4.82
CA ARG A 850 30.24 13.23 -4.85
C ARG A 850 29.19 13.99 -5.66
N ALA A 851 28.64 15.06 -5.10
CA ALA A 851 27.68 15.89 -5.82
C ALA A 851 28.36 16.65 -6.97
N THR A 852 27.58 16.93 -8.02
CA THR A 852 27.91 17.88 -9.09
C THR A 852 26.83 18.96 -9.11
N ASP A 853 27.24 20.21 -9.01
CA ASP A 853 26.35 21.34 -8.69
C ASP A 853 25.41 21.77 -9.82
N MET A 854 24.23 22.26 -9.41
CA MET A 854 23.34 23.17 -10.13
C MET A 854 22.58 24.02 -9.08
N PRO A 855 22.04 25.21 -9.42
CA PRO A 855 22.24 26.40 -8.59
C PRO A 855 21.38 26.52 -7.32
N PRO A 856 21.88 27.23 -6.28
CA PRO A 856 21.22 27.34 -4.98
C PRO A 856 19.98 28.27 -4.97
N ARG A 857 18.91 27.84 -4.30
CA ARG A 857 17.82 28.73 -3.87
C ARG A 857 18.36 29.84 -2.97
N ARG A 858 17.79 31.05 -3.08
CA ARG A 858 18.18 32.21 -2.25
C ARG A 858 17.94 31.93 -0.76
N SER A 859 18.86 32.39 0.09
CA SER A 859 18.71 32.41 1.55
C SER A 859 19.29 33.72 2.12
N PRO A 860 18.72 34.29 3.20
CA PRO A 860 19.21 35.54 3.79
C PRO A 860 20.57 35.38 4.50
N PRO A 861 21.33 36.47 4.72
CA PRO A 861 22.77 36.40 4.98
C PRO A 861 23.15 36.06 6.44
N ARG A 862 24.14 35.18 6.63
CA ARG A 862 24.85 34.99 7.90
C ARG A 862 26.14 35.83 7.97
N ARG A 863 26.42 36.41 9.14
CA ARG A 863 27.64 37.19 9.43
C ARG A 863 28.88 36.29 9.62
N ARG A 864 30.08 36.88 9.46
CA ARG A 864 31.38 36.22 9.60
C ARG A 864 31.92 36.18 11.05
N ALA A 865 32.74 35.15 11.28
CA ALA A 865 33.94 35.10 12.15
C ALA A 865 33.81 35.09 13.69
N THR A 866 34.44 34.06 14.28
CA THR A 866 35.05 33.93 15.62
C THR A 866 36.47 34.58 15.62
N PRO A 867 37.36 34.53 16.66
CA PRO A 867 37.43 33.70 17.89
C PRO A 867 37.87 34.54 19.14
N PRO A 868 38.53 34.02 20.23
CA PRO A 868 38.77 32.64 20.69
C PRO A 868 38.38 32.35 22.16
N THR A 869 38.56 31.08 22.58
CA THR A 869 38.42 30.55 23.96
C THR A 869 39.57 31.01 24.88
N PRO A 870 39.46 30.80 26.21
CA PRO A 870 40.41 29.85 26.82
C PRO A 870 39.90 28.98 28.00
N LEU A 871 40.47 27.77 28.06
CA LEU A 871 40.83 26.95 29.23
C LEU A 871 39.76 26.43 30.23
N ALA A 872 39.96 25.18 30.65
CA ALA A 872 39.19 24.47 31.66
C ALA A 872 40.02 24.15 32.91
N LYS A 873 39.36 23.97 34.07
CA LYS A 873 39.85 23.27 35.28
C LYS A 873 38.65 22.59 35.95
N VAL A 874 38.63 21.25 36.02
CA VAL A 874 39.04 20.38 37.17
C VAL A 874 37.83 19.92 37.99
N GLN A 875 37.82 18.63 38.36
CA GLN A 875 36.75 17.94 39.07
C GLN A 875 36.94 18.01 40.60
N GLN A 876 35.84 17.96 41.37
CA GLN A 876 35.75 17.14 42.60
C GLN A 876 34.27 16.88 42.98
N PRO A 877 33.93 15.75 43.65
CA PRO A 877 32.54 15.35 43.92
C PRO A 877 32.16 15.57 45.42
N PRO A 878 31.12 14.94 46.02
CA PRO A 878 30.02 15.70 46.63
C PRO A 878 30.05 15.78 48.18
N ALA A 879 29.38 16.79 48.72
CA ALA A 879 29.15 16.97 50.17
C ALA A 879 27.71 16.61 50.59
N ARG A 880 27.53 16.23 51.86
CA ARG A 880 26.29 15.65 52.42
C ARG A 880 25.14 16.67 52.61
N ALA A 881 23.92 16.17 52.57
CA ALA A 881 22.70 16.90 52.92
C ALA A 881 22.42 16.92 54.45
N PRO A 882 21.66 17.91 54.94
CA PRO A 882 20.88 17.82 56.18
C PRO A 882 19.37 17.72 55.91
N THR A 883 18.65 16.94 56.72
CA THR A 883 17.19 16.72 56.69
C THR A 883 16.40 17.71 57.60
N PRO A 884 15.05 17.78 57.53
CA PRO A 884 14.34 19.08 57.60
C PRO A 884 13.71 19.46 58.96
N PRO A 885 13.33 20.73 59.15
CA PRO A 885 12.44 21.17 60.21
C PRO A 885 10.96 20.84 59.93
N LYS A 886 10.21 20.60 61.01
CA LYS A 886 8.85 20.02 61.07
C LYS A 886 7.76 20.88 60.42
N GLN A 887 6.71 20.20 59.92
CA GLN A 887 5.47 20.80 59.42
C GLN A 887 4.68 21.56 60.51
N LYS A 888 3.86 22.53 60.08
CA LYS A 888 2.64 22.96 60.77
C LYS A 888 1.43 22.69 59.85
N PRO A 889 0.25 22.34 60.39
CA PRO A 889 -0.90 21.96 59.58
C PRO A 889 -1.53 23.17 58.88
N VAL A 890 -1.98 22.98 57.64
CA VAL A 890 -2.81 23.92 56.90
C VAL A 890 -4.06 23.19 56.43
N VAL A 891 -5.22 23.83 56.62
CA VAL A 891 -6.56 23.27 56.33
C VAL A 891 -6.68 22.85 54.86
N PRO A 892 -7.24 21.67 54.54
CA PRO A 892 -7.47 21.26 53.16
C PRO A 892 -8.47 22.21 52.49
N LYS A 893 -8.04 22.87 51.41
CA LYS A 893 -8.97 23.53 50.48
C LYS A 893 -9.75 22.45 49.72
N LYS A 894 -11.06 22.66 49.52
CA LYS A 894 -11.87 21.84 48.61
C LYS A 894 -11.16 21.73 47.25
N VAL A 895 -10.85 20.51 46.84
CA VAL A 895 -10.68 20.17 45.42
C VAL A 895 -12.09 20.13 44.84
N VAL A 896 -12.32 20.88 43.77
CA VAL A 896 -13.54 20.73 42.95
C VAL A 896 -13.26 19.60 41.96
N ASN A 897 -14.12 18.59 41.96
CA ASN A 897 -14.05 17.48 41.02
C ASN A 897 -14.74 17.91 39.72
N GLU A 898 -14.00 18.32 38.69
CA GLU A 898 -14.59 18.81 37.42
C GLU A 898 -15.01 17.68 36.45
N ASP A 899 -14.80 16.40 36.81
CA ASP A 899 -15.16 15.25 35.98
C ASP A 899 -16.65 14.82 36.12
N GLU A 900 -17.42 15.43 37.03
CA GLU A 900 -18.86 15.15 37.27
C GLU A 900 -19.82 15.95 36.35
N LEU A 901 -19.43 16.21 35.10
CA LEU A 901 -20.27 16.84 34.07
C LEU A 901 -20.27 16.05 32.75
N SER A 902 -20.65 14.77 32.84
CA SER A 902 -20.75 13.88 31.66
C SER A 902 -21.91 12.87 31.72
N GLU A 903 -22.96 13.12 32.53
CA GLU A 903 -24.23 12.39 32.43
C GLU A 903 -25.36 13.38 32.13
N GLY A 904 -25.95 13.23 30.95
CA GLY A 904 -27.17 13.91 30.54
C GLY A 904 -28.16 12.83 30.11
N GLU A 905 -29.13 12.54 30.96
CA GLU A 905 -30.18 11.56 30.67
C GLU A 905 -31.01 11.99 29.46
N ILE A 906 -31.46 11.00 28.68
CA ILE A 906 -32.46 11.21 27.64
C ILE A 906 -33.83 11.20 28.33
N ILE A 907 -34.38 12.37 28.62
CA ILE A 907 -35.81 12.52 28.91
C ILE A 907 -36.52 12.75 27.58
N SER A 908 -37.35 11.78 27.21
CA SER A 908 -38.43 11.96 26.24
C SER A 908 -39.65 12.54 26.96
N ASP A 909 -40.26 13.59 26.41
CA ASP A 909 -41.61 14.01 26.74
C ASP A 909 -42.44 14.03 25.45
N ASP A 910 -43.65 13.48 25.52
CA ASP A 910 -44.67 13.55 24.48
C ASP A 910 -45.59 14.77 24.71
N GLU A 911 -45.64 15.72 23.77
CA GLU A 911 -46.85 16.48 23.35
C GLU A 911 -46.58 17.33 22.08
#